data_AF-A0A3C1X3D0-F1
#
_entry.id   AF-A0A3C1X3D0-F1
#
_cell.length_a   1.000
_cell.length_b   1.000
_cell.length_c   1.000
_cell.angle_alpha   90.00
_cell.angle_beta   90.00
_cell.angle_gamma   90.00
#
_symmetry.space_group_name_H-M   'P 1'
#
loop_
_entity.id
_entity.type
_entity.pdbx_description
1 polymer ?
#
loop_
_entity_poly.entity_id
_entity_poly.type
_entity_poly.pdbx_seq_one_letter_code
_entity_poly.pdbx_strand_id
1 'polypeptide(L)'
;MAKKSSKKKTDAAGSEDLLEQRTKSIGRELFTEFSHYAPSVFHARWWEDRLMNWAMGDEAVKLQMFRFVDVLPMLRDHGSIARHLEEYFDEVRDRLPMAVRLGLDLSSGNAILSRALAYNARINAARMARRFIAGSNVPEVLSCVRGLRKSGNAFTLDLLGEATISNLDADRYQQAYLQLIEGLAAEVNAWPEDPLLDCDDRGHIPRLNISLKLSALDSQFAPVDAEGSFRRVAARLRPILRMAREHHAFVNIDMEQNDYRLLTRDIFQRVLMEPEFQDFADCGIVVQAYLQSAEQDLQELLDWTRQRGTPITVRLVKGAYWDFENIVARYRGWPIPVYRRKWQSDDCFERLTMVLLQNRQWLRPAFASHNLRSLAHALALAEELQIPANSLEIQMLYGMGDQQAHLFRKRGYRVRIYTPFGELIPGMAYLVRRLLENTSNESFLRQSYIASTSVENLLMKPSSHAVTEPPVVDPPQTGFTNEPLSDFSRPEVREAMQDALAWVRDHLGAAYPLVIDGKLCDTRTTLISRNPSKTSEIIGKVSSASPDQTAEAIAAARRAFEPWSRVPVENRAEYAGLIAAEMRERRFELAAWIILETGKPWLEADADVAEAIDFCTYYASEALRLAEPRRCDFPGEENSYVYRPRGVCAVISPWNFPLAILTGMTLAAIVTGNTVIMKPAEQSSVVAAKLMEIVRNCGIPAGVVNFLPGIGEDVGPVLTRHPDVDLIAFTGSQAVGLEINHAAAETLAGQKNVRRVIAEMGGKNAIIVDEDADLDEAVQGVVRSAFGYAGQKCSACSRVIVLETVYEPFVQRLTEAVKSLQIGPAEDPGTKIGPVIDNESRERLQEFIRKIDPEHGGQLLLAVDPGTLSRQGSFIGPHIFTNVDPATPLAQQELFGPVLAIIRVRTLDDAITVANGTRYALTAGVYSRSPVTLKRVRAELQAGNLYLNREITGALVQRHPFGGYRMSGIGSKAGGPDYLLQFVIPVNISENTMRRGFAPATENRS
;
A
#
# COMPACT_ATOMS: atom_id res chain seq x y z
N MET A 1 -37.02 8.20 40.07
CA MET A 1 -35.84 8.52 39.23
C MET A 1 -36.19 9.00 37.81
N ALA A 2 -37.36 8.67 37.23
CA ALA A 2 -37.75 9.12 35.87
C ALA A 2 -37.95 10.65 35.68
N LYS A 3 -38.46 11.39 36.69
CA LYS A 3 -38.65 12.86 36.58
C LYS A 3 -37.35 13.68 36.60
N LYS A 4 -36.25 13.18 37.19
CA LYS A 4 -34.92 13.84 37.13
C LYS A 4 -34.22 13.62 35.77
N SER A 5 -34.51 12.51 35.09
CA SER A 5 -33.99 12.22 33.74
C SER A 5 -34.68 13.05 32.65
N SER A 6 -35.98 13.32 32.79
CA SER A 6 -36.74 14.19 31.87
C SER A 6 -36.31 15.65 31.97
N LYS A 7 -36.07 16.17 33.18
CA LYS A 7 -35.64 17.56 33.40
C LYS A 7 -34.21 17.84 32.88
N LYS A 8 -33.28 16.88 33.07
CA LYS A 8 -31.92 16.96 32.48
C LYS A 8 -31.91 16.95 30.94
N LYS A 9 -32.84 16.22 30.30
CA LYS A 9 -32.95 16.19 28.84
C LYS A 9 -33.53 17.49 28.26
N THR A 10 -34.49 18.11 28.95
CA THR A 10 -35.05 19.41 28.54
C THR A 10 -34.09 20.58 28.76
N ASP A 11 -33.30 20.56 29.85
CA ASP A 11 -32.30 21.61 30.11
C ASP A 11 -31.10 21.52 29.14
N ALA A 12 -30.71 20.30 28.73
CA ALA A 12 -29.65 20.08 27.73
C ALA A 12 -30.07 20.54 26.32
N ALA A 13 -31.32 20.25 25.91
CA ALA A 13 -31.85 20.68 24.61
C ALA A 13 -31.94 22.21 24.49
N GLY A 14 -32.30 22.90 25.59
CA GLY A 14 -32.34 24.37 25.62
C GLY A 14 -30.97 25.04 25.56
N SER A 15 -29.92 24.44 26.14
CA SER A 15 -28.53 24.92 26.06
C SER A 15 -27.93 24.69 24.67
N GLU A 16 -28.20 23.54 24.04
CA GLU A 16 -27.72 23.23 22.69
C GLU A 16 -28.29 24.18 21.62
N ASP A 17 -29.57 24.56 21.74
CA ASP A 17 -30.21 25.54 20.85
C ASP A 17 -29.63 26.96 21.03
N LEU A 18 -29.25 27.34 22.25
CA LEU A 18 -28.62 28.64 22.53
C LEU A 18 -27.19 28.71 21.98
N LEU A 19 -26.40 27.64 22.16
CA LEU A 19 -25.06 27.52 21.58
C LEU A 19 -25.10 27.60 20.06
N GLU A 20 -26.06 26.94 19.41
CA GLU A 20 -26.24 26.98 17.96
C GLU A 20 -26.59 28.39 17.48
N GLN A 21 -27.49 29.09 18.17
CA GLN A 21 -27.83 30.49 17.85
C GLN A 21 -26.62 31.40 18.00
N ARG A 22 -25.82 31.23 19.06
CA ARG A 22 -24.61 32.03 19.28
C ARG A 22 -23.54 31.72 18.23
N THR A 23 -23.36 30.45 17.88
CA THR A 23 -22.47 30.00 16.79
C THR A 23 -22.82 30.69 15.48
N LYS A 24 -24.10 30.71 15.10
CA LYS A 24 -24.57 31.42 13.90
C LYS A 24 -24.36 32.93 13.99
N SER A 25 -24.58 33.54 15.17
CA SER A 25 -24.33 34.97 15.38
C SER A 25 -22.86 35.32 15.13
N ILE A 26 -21.93 34.65 15.83
CA ILE A 26 -20.49 34.86 15.65
C ILE A 26 -20.08 34.59 14.20
N GLY A 27 -20.61 33.52 13.61
CA GLY A 27 -20.37 33.19 12.21
C GLY A 27 -20.77 34.30 11.25
N ARG A 28 -21.98 34.88 11.39
CA ARG A 28 -22.45 35.99 10.53
C ARG A 28 -21.57 37.23 10.67
N GLU A 29 -21.14 37.54 11.88
CA GLU A 29 -20.22 38.65 12.13
C GLU A 29 -18.87 38.38 11.45
N LEU A 30 -18.31 37.17 11.61
CA LEU A 30 -17.05 36.78 10.97
C LEU A 30 -17.15 36.87 9.45
N PHE A 31 -18.24 36.40 8.83
CA PHE A 31 -18.45 36.50 7.38
C PHE A 31 -18.62 37.95 6.90
N THR A 32 -19.32 38.77 7.68
CA THR A 32 -19.52 40.18 7.36
C THR A 32 -18.21 40.93 7.47
N GLU A 33 -17.42 40.75 8.52
CA GLU A 33 -16.10 41.36 8.63
C GLU A 33 -15.15 40.84 7.55
N PHE A 34 -15.20 39.54 7.24
CA PHE A 34 -14.37 38.93 6.21
C PHE A 34 -14.61 39.51 4.81
N SER A 35 -15.87 39.79 4.43
CA SER A 35 -16.19 40.38 3.12
C SER A 35 -15.59 41.78 2.91
N HIS A 36 -15.33 42.52 3.99
CA HIS A 36 -14.63 43.81 3.92
C HIS A 36 -13.13 43.69 3.61
N TYR A 37 -12.55 42.50 3.81
CA TYR A 37 -11.13 42.23 3.55
C TYR A 37 -10.89 41.49 2.22
N ALA A 38 -11.95 41.20 1.43
CA ALA A 38 -11.83 40.55 0.13
C ALA A 38 -11.04 41.42 -0.87
N PRO A 39 -10.24 40.83 -1.80
CA PRO A 39 -9.39 41.61 -2.69
C PRO A 39 -10.18 42.47 -3.68
N SER A 40 -9.72 43.70 -3.93
CA SER A 40 -10.21 44.57 -5.00
C SER A 40 -9.85 44.05 -6.40
N VAL A 41 -10.74 44.29 -7.37
CA VAL A 41 -10.70 43.85 -8.79
C VAL A 41 -9.47 44.40 -9.57
N PHE A 42 -8.70 45.32 -9.00
CA PHE A 42 -7.57 46.00 -9.65
C PHE A 42 -6.17 45.43 -9.33
N HIS A 43 -6.06 44.31 -8.61
CA HIS A 43 -4.76 43.67 -8.36
C HIS A 43 -4.35 42.72 -9.50
N ALA A 44 -3.04 42.66 -9.82
CA ALA A 44 -2.45 41.67 -10.74
C ALA A 44 -2.77 40.20 -10.37
N ARG A 45 -3.17 39.96 -9.10
CA ARG A 45 -3.70 38.69 -8.56
C ARG A 45 -4.98 38.20 -9.27
N TRP A 46 -5.78 39.10 -9.83
CA TRP A 46 -7.10 38.79 -10.40
C TRP A 46 -7.06 37.88 -11.64
N TRP A 47 -6.02 38.00 -12.48
CA TRP A 47 -5.89 37.19 -13.70
C TRP A 47 -5.44 35.75 -13.42
N GLU A 48 -4.51 35.57 -12.48
CA GLU A 48 -4.06 34.25 -12.02
C GLU A 48 -5.20 33.48 -11.32
N ASP A 49 -5.97 34.17 -10.47
CA ASP A 49 -7.13 33.60 -9.79
C ASP A 49 -8.22 33.17 -10.79
N ARG A 50 -8.46 33.94 -11.87
CA ARG A 50 -9.47 33.60 -12.88
C ARG A 50 -9.08 32.38 -13.74
N LEU A 51 -7.80 32.22 -14.05
CA LEU A 51 -7.26 31.09 -14.82
C LEU A 51 -7.31 29.80 -13.99
N MET A 52 -6.95 29.88 -12.71
CA MET A 52 -7.16 28.80 -11.74
C MET A 52 -8.64 28.48 -11.56
N ASN A 53 -9.50 29.47 -11.41
CA ASN A 53 -10.95 29.27 -11.25
C ASN A 53 -11.58 28.57 -12.45
N TRP A 54 -11.13 28.88 -13.66
CA TRP A 54 -11.58 28.20 -14.87
C TRP A 54 -11.07 26.75 -14.93
N ALA A 55 -9.78 26.52 -14.67
CA ALA A 55 -9.19 25.18 -14.64
C ALA A 55 -9.82 24.28 -13.55
N MET A 56 -10.29 24.87 -12.44
CA MET A 56 -11.01 24.17 -11.37
C MET A 56 -12.49 23.89 -11.70
N GLY A 57 -13.02 24.42 -12.80
CA GLY A 57 -14.39 24.20 -13.26
C GLY A 57 -14.61 22.87 -14.00
N ASP A 58 -13.55 22.25 -14.52
CA ASP A 58 -13.58 20.95 -15.21
C ASP A 58 -12.64 19.96 -14.51
N GLU A 59 -13.19 18.85 -14.00
CA GLU A 59 -12.41 17.85 -13.23
C GLU A 59 -11.30 17.18 -14.06
N ALA A 60 -11.47 17.02 -15.38
CA ALA A 60 -10.43 16.42 -16.21
C ALA A 60 -9.25 17.38 -16.43
N VAL A 61 -9.54 18.66 -16.72
CA VAL A 61 -8.50 19.70 -16.86
C VAL A 61 -7.75 19.88 -15.53
N LYS A 62 -8.48 19.93 -14.41
CA LYS A 62 -7.91 19.99 -13.07
C LYS A 62 -6.95 18.83 -12.79
N LEU A 63 -7.36 17.61 -13.10
CA LEU A 63 -6.53 16.42 -12.89
C LEU A 63 -5.22 16.50 -13.67
N GLN A 64 -5.26 16.84 -14.96
CA GLN A 64 -4.07 16.92 -15.79
C GLN A 64 -3.14 18.07 -15.35
N MET A 65 -3.71 19.21 -14.96
CA MET A 65 -2.90 20.32 -14.42
C MET A 65 -2.18 19.93 -13.13
N PHE A 66 -2.85 19.22 -12.21
CA PHE A 66 -2.21 18.77 -10.96
C PHE A 66 -1.11 17.74 -11.22
N ARG A 67 -1.32 16.80 -12.15
CA ARG A 67 -0.27 15.86 -12.55
C ARG A 67 0.91 16.56 -13.24
N PHE A 68 0.65 17.58 -14.06
CA PHE A 68 1.71 18.37 -14.67
C PHE A 68 2.53 19.14 -13.61
N VAL A 69 1.87 19.77 -12.63
CA VAL A 69 2.55 20.45 -11.52
C VAL A 69 3.37 19.48 -10.67
N ASP A 70 2.88 18.25 -10.49
CA ASP A 70 3.57 17.19 -9.76
C ASP A 70 4.87 16.73 -10.42
N VAL A 71 4.87 16.55 -11.76
CA VAL A 71 6.06 16.10 -12.50
C VAL A 71 7.09 17.20 -12.75
N LEU A 72 6.64 18.46 -12.82
CA LEU A 72 7.46 19.62 -13.19
C LEU A 72 8.81 19.74 -12.45
N PRO A 73 8.93 19.43 -11.14
CA PRO A 73 10.21 19.51 -10.42
C PRO A 73 11.27 18.54 -10.94
N MET A 74 10.85 17.42 -11.55
CA MET A 74 11.76 16.43 -12.13
C MET A 74 12.19 16.79 -13.56
N LEU A 75 11.48 17.72 -14.22
CA LEU A 75 11.78 18.14 -15.58
C LEU A 75 12.95 19.15 -15.58
N ARG A 76 14.13 18.69 -16.04
CA ARG A 76 15.39 19.46 -15.95
C ARG A 76 15.58 20.45 -17.09
N ASP A 77 15.12 20.12 -18.29
CA ASP A 77 15.31 20.94 -19.49
C ASP A 77 13.99 21.47 -20.08
N HIS A 78 14.11 22.46 -20.97
CA HIS A 78 12.96 23.13 -21.55
C HIS A 78 12.21 22.25 -22.55
N GLY A 79 12.90 21.31 -23.20
CA GLY A 79 12.32 20.37 -24.15
C GLY A 79 11.38 19.41 -23.44
N SER A 80 11.83 18.78 -22.34
CA SER A 80 10.99 17.89 -21.54
C SER A 80 9.80 18.62 -20.91
N ILE A 81 9.94 19.88 -20.46
CA ILE A 81 8.79 20.67 -19.98
C ILE A 81 7.76 20.90 -21.09
N ALA A 82 8.19 21.33 -22.28
CA ALA A 82 7.28 21.60 -23.39
C ALA A 82 6.57 20.33 -23.85
N ARG A 83 7.32 19.22 -23.95
CA ARG A 83 6.79 17.90 -24.27
C ARG A 83 5.70 17.47 -23.27
N HIS A 84 5.97 17.50 -21.97
CA HIS A 84 4.98 17.11 -20.96
C HIS A 84 3.77 18.04 -20.96
N LEU A 85 3.97 19.35 -21.19
CA LEU A 85 2.85 20.29 -21.31
C LEU A 85 1.94 19.90 -22.48
N GLU A 86 2.49 19.50 -23.62
CA GLU A 86 1.69 18.98 -24.74
C GLU A 86 1.00 17.66 -24.37
N GLU A 87 1.74 16.68 -23.84
CA GLU A 87 1.22 15.36 -23.50
C GLU A 87 0.05 15.40 -22.49
N TYR A 88 0.14 16.23 -21.45
CA TYR A 88 -0.89 16.34 -20.42
C TYR A 88 -2.15 17.05 -20.90
N PHE A 89 -2.00 18.02 -21.81
CA PHE A 89 -3.10 18.87 -22.24
C PHE A 89 -3.72 18.46 -23.59
N ASP A 90 -3.11 17.53 -24.33
CA ASP A 90 -3.68 16.96 -25.55
C ASP A 90 -4.96 16.16 -25.28
N GLU A 91 -4.99 15.34 -24.20
CA GLU A 91 -6.19 14.56 -23.82
C GLU A 91 -7.41 15.42 -23.48
N VAL A 92 -7.18 16.67 -23.03
CA VAL A 92 -8.22 17.62 -22.64
C VAL A 92 -8.31 18.81 -23.59
N ARG A 93 -7.71 18.71 -24.77
CA ARG A 93 -7.53 19.81 -25.73
C ARG A 93 -8.85 20.49 -26.13
N ASP A 94 -9.91 19.72 -26.33
CA ASP A 94 -11.24 20.22 -26.69
C ASP A 94 -11.94 20.97 -25.55
N ARG A 95 -11.44 20.81 -24.32
CA ARG A 95 -11.95 21.46 -23.12
C ARG A 95 -11.19 22.73 -22.77
N LEU A 96 -10.06 23.00 -23.43
CA LEU A 96 -9.22 24.18 -23.15
C LEU A 96 -9.79 25.47 -23.76
N PRO A 97 -9.50 26.65 -23.18
CA PRO A 97 -9.90 27.92 -23.78
C PRO A 97 -9.19 28.09 -25.12
N MET A 98 -9.88 28.69 -26.09
CA MET A 98 -9.37 28.87 -27.45
C MET A 98 -7.96 29.49 -27.50
N ALA A 99 -7.65 30.44 -26.60
CA ALA A 99 -6.33 31.08 -26.51
C ALA A 99 -5.22 30.11 -26.09
N VAL A 100 -5.50 29.18 -25.15
CA VAL A 100 -4.54 28.17 -24.70
C VAL A 100 -4.35 27.11 -25.79
N ARG A 101 -5.45 26.68 -26.43
CA ARG A 101 -5.41 25.76 -27.57
C ARG A 101 -4.56 26.31 -28.71
N LEU A 102 -4.77 27.57 -29.11
CA LEU A 102 -3.99 28.24 -30.15
C LEU A 102 -2.51 28.38 -29.77
N GLY A 103 -2.21 28.60 -28.48
CA GLY A 103 -0.85 28.67 -27.95
C GLY A 103 -0.11 27.33 -28.01
N LEU A 104 -0.80 26.21 -27.72
CA LEU A 104 -0.27 24.86 -27.88
C LEU A 104 -0.03 24.54 -29.36
N ASP A 105 -1.00 24.86 -30.24
CA ASP A 105 -0.93 24.61 -31.70
C ASP A 105 0.22 25.35 -32.40
N LEU A 106 0.54 26.57 -31.95
CA LEU A 106 1.66 27.36 -32.48
C LEU A 106 3.02 26.91 -31.93
N SER A 107 3.03 26.14 -30.83
CA SER A 107 4.26 25.72 -30.14
C SER A 107 4.80 24.38 -30.63
N SER A 108 3.93 23.48 -31.14
CA SER A 108 4.28 22.13 -31.61
C SER A 108 5.12 22.08 -32.89
N GLY A 109 5.59 23.23 -33.39
CA GLY A 109 6.49 23.34 -34.55
C GLY A 109 7.58 24.41 -34.47
N ASN A 110 7.74 25.13 -33.34
CA ASN A 110 8.71 26.24 -33.22
C ASN A 110 9.50 26.20 -31.89
N ALA A 111 10.79 25.85 -31.98
CA ALA A 111 11.70 25.68 -30.84
C ALA A 111 11.91 26.94 -29.98
N ILE A 112 11.70 28.14 -30.52
CA ILE A 112 11.85 29.40 -29.76
C ILE A 112 10.61 29.63 -28.88
N LEU A 113 9.42 29.37 -29.41
CA LEU A 113 8.15 29.53 -28.70
C LEU A 113 7.98 28.48 -27.60
N SER A 114 8.37 27.22 -27.86
CA SER A 114 8.35 26.15 -26.84
C SER A 114 9.27 26.45 -25.66
N ARG A 115 10.45 27.01 -25.91
CA ARG A 115 11.39 27.44 -24.86
C ARG A 115 10.83 28.58 -24.00
N ALA A 116 10.16 29.55 -24.62
CA ALA A 116 9.51 30.64 -23.90
C ALA A 116 8.33 30.15 -23.03
N LEU A 117 7.50 29.23 -23.54
CA LEU A 117 6.41 28.61 -22.79
C LEU A 117 6.94 27.79 -21.59
N ALA A 118 7.96 26.96 -21.80
CA ALA A 118 8.59 26.18 -20.74
C ALA A 118 9.19 27.06 -19.62
N TYR A 119 9.87 28.14 -20.01
CA TYR A 119 10.41 29.11 -19.07
C TYR A 119 9.32 29.78 -18.23
N ASN A 120 8.23 30.21 -18.88
CA ASN A 120 7.08 30.82 -18.19
C ASN A 120 6.37 29.82 -17.25
N ALA A 121 6.17 28.57 -17.68
CA ALA A 121 5.56 27.52 -16.87
C ALA A 121 6.38 27.25 -15.59
N ARG A 122 7.70 27.12 -15.71
CA ARG A 122 8.62 26.91 -14.58
C ARG A 122 8.62 28.10 -13.62
N ILE A 123 8.65 29.33 -14.13
CA ILE A 123 8.59 30.54 -13.30
C ILE A 123 7.27 30.62 -12.53
N ASN A 124 6.14 30.38 -13.20
CA ASN A 124 4.84 30.45 -12.58
C ASN A 124 4.68 29.38 -11.49
N ALA A 125 5.11 28.15 -11.76
CA ALA A 125 5.09 27.09 -10.76
C ALA A 125 6.03 27.39 -9.56
N ALA A 126 7.25 27.85 -9.80
CA ALA A 126 8.18 28.23 -8.74
C ALA A 126 7.69 29.44 -7.92
N ARG A 127 7.02 30.39 -8.56
CA ARG A 127 6.37 31.53 -7.87
C ARG A 127 5.19 31.04 -7.03
N MET A 128 4.39 30.11 -7.55
CA MET A 128 3.29 29.50 -6.83
C MET A 128 3.78 28.70 -5.62
N ALA A 129 4.82 27.87 -5.78
CA ALA A 129 5.42 27.12 -4.67
C ALA A 129 5.95 28.05 -3.56
N ARG A 130 6.66 29.12 -3.92
CA ARG A 130 7.14 30.14 -2.95
C ARG A 130 6.02 30.86 -2.18
N ARG A 131 4.77 30.80 -2.63
CA ARG A 131 3.62 31.32 -1.88
C ARG A 131 3.31 30.46 -0.65
N PHE A 132 3.64 29.17 -0.68
CA PHE A 132 3.28 28.21 0.36
C PHE A 132 4.48 27.72 1.18
N ILE A 133 5.69 28.20 0.87
CA ILE A 133 6.95 27.82 1.51
C ILE A 133 7.62 29.08 2.04
N ALA A 134 7.97 29.08 3.32
CA ALA A 134 8.51 30.22 4.04
C ALA A 134 9.96 30.55 3.71
N GLY A 135 10.71 29.56 3.25
CA GLY A 135 12.13 29.66 2.93
C GLY A 135 12.77 28.28 2.79
N SER A 136 14.01 28.27 2.32
CA SER A 136 14.80 27.05 2.10
C SER A 136 15.95 26.88 3.10
N ASN A 137 16.29 27.93 3.86
CA ASN A 137 17.39 27.96 4.81
C ASN A 137 17.05 28.81 6.04
N VAL A 138 17.84 28.70 7.10
CA VAL A 138 17.61 29.38 8.39
C VAL A 138 17.44 30.91 8.25
N PRO A 139 18.29 31.66 7.50
CA PRO A 139 18.09 33.10 7.29
C PRO A 139 16.78 33.47 6.61
N GLU A 140 16.37 32.74 5.57
CA GLU A 140 15.10 32.96 4.89
C GLU A 140 13.91 32.68 5.81
N VAL A 141 13.97 31.56 6.54
CA VAL A 141 12.96 31.18 7.53
C VAL A 141 12.84 32.26 8.60
N LEU A 142 13.97 32.73 9.14
CA LEU A 142 14.02 33.80 10.15
C LEU A 142 13.36 35.09 9.64
N SER A 143 13.67 35.50 8.41
CA SER A 143 13.05 36.67 7.77
C SER A 143 11.53 36.52 7.65
N CYS A 144 11.07 35.33 7.25
CA CYS A 144 9.64 35.01 7.16
C CYS A 144 8.95 35.07 8.53
N VAL A 145 9.48 34.36 9.54
CA VAL A 145 8.86 34.33 10.88
C VAL A 145 8.91 35.69 11.57
N ARG A 146 9.93 36.51 11.31
CA ARG A 146 9.98 37.91 11.76
C ARG A 146 8.86 38.73 11.10
N GLY A 147 8.57 38.49 9.82
CA GLY A 147 7.43 39.08 9.12
C GLY A 147 6.09 38.67 9.73
N LEU A 148 5.90 37.37 10.02
CA LEU A 148 4.71 36.85 10.69
C LEU A 148 4.54 37.51 12.07
N ARG A 149 5.61 37.57 12.88
CA ARG A 149 5.59 38.20 14.20
C ARG A 149 5.23 39.68 14.13
N LYS A 150 5.83 40.44 13.21
CA LYS A 150 5.49 41.87 12.98
C LYS A 150 4.04 42.07 12.57
N SER A 151 3.48 41.10 11.84
CA SER A 151 2.05 41.14 11.52
C SER A 151 1.18 40.85 12.75
N GLY A 152 1.72 40.25 13.81
CA GLY A 152 1.03 39.85 15.04
C GLY A 152 0.62 38.37 15.05
N ASN A 153 1.28 37.52 14.26
CA ASN A 153 1.04 36.08 14.24
C ASN A 153 2.16 35.31 14.92
N ALA A 154 1.79 34.25 15.64
CA ALA A 154 2.72 33.19 16.02
C ALA A 154 2.98 32.26 14.82
N PHE A 155 3.95 31.37 14.93
CA PHE A 155 4.28 30.42 13.87
C PHE A 155 4.54 29.03 14.43
N THR A 156 4.50 28.01 13.57
CA THR A 156 5.09 26.69 13.81
C THR A 156 5.78 26.24 12.53
N LEU A 157 7.04 25.79 12.64
CA LEU A 157 7.88 25.44 11.49
C LEU A 157 7.78 23.94 11.19
N ASP A 158 7.46 23.59 9.94
CA ASP A 158 7.44 22.21 9.44
C ASP A 158 8.48 22.03 8.35
N LEU A 159 9.38 21.08 8.54
CA LEU A 159 10.38 20.74 7.53
C LEU A 159 9.73 19.91 6.42
N LEU A 160 9.73 20.47 5.22
CA LEU A 160 9.39 19.76 4.00
C LEU A 160 10.56 18.87 3.58
N GLY A 161 10.26 17.60 3.34
CA GLY A 161 11.23 16.61 2.88
C GLY A 161 10.57 15.57 1.98
N GLU A 162 11.40 14.90 1.20
CA GLU A 162 11.05 13.67 0.49
C GLU A 162 10.67 12.56 1.50
N ALA A 163 10.05 11.49 1.03
CA ALA A 163 9.82 10.32 1.86
C ALA A 163 11.16 9.84 2.46
N THR A 164 11.20 9.64 3.77
CA THR A 164 12.38 9.10 4.46
C THR A 164 12.50 7.62 4.14
N ILE A 165 13.35 7.29 3.18
CA ILE A 165 13.54 5.92 2.67
C ILE A 165 14.84 5.27 3.15
N SER A 166 15.72 6.04 3.79
CA SER A 166 16.98 5.55 4.34
C SER A 166 17.26 6.10 5.74
N ASN A 167 18.13 5.43 6.50
CA ASN A 167 18.61 5.92 7.79
C ASN A 167 19.37 7.25 7.64
N LEU A 168 20.06 7.44 6.51
CA LEU A 168 20.72 8.71 6.20
C LEU A 168 19.71 9.86 6.07
N ASP A 169 18.55 9.61 5.45
CA ASP A 169 17.48 10.62 5.37
C ASP A 169 16.91 10.94 6.75
N ALA A 170 16.71 9.92 7.60
CA ALA A 170 16.24 10.11 8.97
C ALA A 170 17.23 10.91 9.82
N ASP A 171 18.53 10.65 9.67
CA ASP A 171 19.60 11.39 10.34
C ASP A 171 19.65 12.85 9.84
N ARG A 172 19.50 13.08 8.54
CA ARG A 172 19.40 14.44 7.96
C ARG A 172 18.19 15.19 8.46
N TYR A 173 17.03 14.53 8.54
CA TYR A 173 15.80 15.12 9.06
C TYR A 173 15.97 15.54 10.52
N GLN A 174 16.52 14.66 11.37
CA GLN A 174 16.83 14.99 12.75
C GLN A 174 17.80 16.19 12.84
N GLN A 175 18.91 16.13 12.11
CA GLN A 175 19.94 17.16 12.15
C GLN A 175 19.41 18.53 11.70
N ALA A 176 18.50 18.57 10.72
CA ALA A 176 17.86 19.78 10.26
C ALA A 176 17.02 20.44 11.38
N TYR A 177 16.30 19.68 12.20
CA TYR A 177 15.58 20.24 13.36
C TYR A 177 16.53 20.72 14.46
N LEU A 178 17.61 19.99 14.74
CA LEU A 178 18.61 20.41 15.73
C LEU A 178 19.22 21.76 15.33
N GLN A 179 19.66 21.88 14.08
CA GLN A 179 20.23 23.12 13.53
C GLN A 179 19.20 24.26 13.48
N LEU A 180 17.94 23.95 13.18
CA LEU A 180 16.86 24.95 13.18
C LEU A 180 16.63 25.52 14.57
N ILE A 181 16.56 24.66 15.60
CA ILE A 181 16.33 25.10 16.98
C ILE A 181 17.52 25.95 17.45
N GLU A 182 18.73 25.42 17.31
CA GLU A 182 19.96 26.10 17.72
C GLU A 182 20.13 27.46 17.00
N GLY A 183 19.88 27.49 15.69
CA GLY A 183 20.07 28.67 14.85
C GLY A 183 19.02 29.77 15.03
N LEU A 184 17.80 29.44 15.49
CA LEU A 184 16.71 30.42 15.64
C LEU A 184 16.44 30.83 17.09
N ALA A 185 16.66 29.94 18.06
CA ALA A 185 16.18 30.12 19.43
C ALA A 185 16.68 31.41 20.07
N ALA A 186 17.98 31.70 20.01
CA ALA A 186 18.57 32.88 20.64
C ALA A 186 17.92 34.18 20.15
N GLU A 187 17.68 34.29 18.84
CA GLU A 187 17.08 35.50 18.27
C GLU A 187 15.58 35.59 18.55
N VAL A 188 14.85 34.48 18.34
CA VAL A 188 13.39 34.42 18.56
C VAL A 188 13.05 34.69 20.03
N ASN A 189 13.85 34.18 20.96
CA ASN A 189 13.68 34.41 22.39
C ASN A 189 14.07 35.83 22.83
N ALA A 190 14.86 36.56 22.04
CA ALA A 190 15.23 37.95 22.30
C ALA A 190 14.20 38.96 21.79
N TRP A 191 13.15 38.53 21.08
CA TRP A 191 12.12 39.45 20.58
C TRP A 191 11.38 40.19 21.71
N PRO A 192 10.81 41.37 21.44
CA PRO A 192 9.92 42.03 22.39
C PRO A 192 8.74 41.13 22.73
N GLU A 193 8.38 41.08 24.00
CA GLU A 193 7.24 40.30 24.47
C GLU A 193 5.92 40.82 23.87
N ASP A 194 5.08 39.91 23.41
CA ASP A 194 3.69 40.19 23.04
C ASP A 194 2.78 39.30 23.88
N PRO A 195 2.08 39.88 24.87
CA PRO A 195 1.23 39.12 25.78
C PRO A 195 0.14 38.29 25.08
N LEU A 196 -0.28 38.66 23.86
CA LEU A 196 -1.27 37.89 23.12
C LEU A 196 -0.67 36.60 22.53
N LEU A 197 0.59 36.63 22.11
CA LEU A 197 1.24 35.52 21.41
C LEU A 197 2.09 34.64 22.33
N ASP A 198 2.72 35.27 23.32
CA ASP A 198 3.76 34.65 24.14
C ASP A 198 3.23 34.19 25.51
N CYS A 199 1.92 34.38 25.78
CA CYS A 199 1.27 33.94 27.02
C CYS A 199 -0.13 33.34 26.78
N ASP A 200 -0.51 32.37 27.62
CA ASP A 200 -1.88 31.88 27.79
C ASP A 200 -2.39 32.14 29.22
N ASP A 201 -3.53 31.54 29.60
CA ASP A 201 -4.09 31.64 30.96
C ASP A 201 -3.21 30.98 32.04
N ARG A 202 -2.12 30.30 31.66
CA ARG A 202 -1.22 29.56 32.55
C ARG A 202 0.20 30.07 32.56
N GLY A 203 0.50 31.07 31.73
CA GLY A 203 1.79 31.74 31.71
C GLY A 203 2.43 31.71 30.32
N HIS A 204 3.75 31.69 30.30
CA HIS A 204 4.53 31.85 29.09
C HIS A 204 4.42 30.63 28.15
N ILE A 205 4.33 30.90 26.85
CA ILE A 205 4.38 29.91 25.78
C ILE A 205 5.66 30.13 24.96
N PRO A 206 6.43 29.08 24.65
CA PRO A 206 7.55 29.19 23.72
C PRO A 206 7.22 29.90 22.41
N ARG A 207 8.05 30.88 22.07
CA ARG A 207 7.95 31.64 20.81
C ARG A 207 8.37 30.79 19.61
N LEU A 208 9.44 30.03 19.78
CA LEU A 208 9.90 29.07 18.79
C LEU A 208 9.04 27.80 18.91
N ASN A 209 8.38 27.44 17.83
CA ASN A 209 7.52 26.25 17.77
C ASN A 209 7.81 25.49 16.48
N ILE A 210 7.96 24.18 16.58
CA ILE A 210 8.21 23.28 15.45
C ILE A 210 7.14 22.19 15.39
N SER A 211 6.82 21.75 14.18
CA SER A 211 6.01 20.56 13.91
C SER A 211 6.87 19.53 13.20
N LEU A 212 6.81 18.27 13.61
CA LEU A 212 7.57 17.19 12.98
C LEU A 212 6.74 15.91 12.85
N LYS A 213 7.13 15.05 11.91
CA LYS A 213 6.49 13.77 11.62
C LYS A 213 7.37 12.64 12.15
N LEU A 214 6.81 11.70 12.90
CA LEU A 214 7.61 10.61 13.48
C LEU A 214 8.11 9.62 12.41
N SER A 215 7.35 9.44 11.32
CA SER A 215 7.79 8.59 10.20
C SER A 215 9.08 9.09 9.55
N ALA A 216 9.34 10.40 9.58
CA ALA A 216 10.55 10.99 9.02
C ALA A 216 11.80 10.78 9.91
N LEU A 217 11.64 10.22 11.12
CA LEU A 217 12.73 9.83 12.02
C LEU A 217 13.10 8.34 11.90
N ASP A 218 12.37 7.57 11.08
CA ASP A 218 12.66 6.16 10.85
C ASP A 218 12.27 5.72 9.43
N SER A 219 13.26 5.33 8.63
CA SER A 219 13.02 4.80 7.28
C SER A 219 12.23 3.49 7.27
N GLN A 220 12.16 2.80 8.42
CA GLN A 220 11.45 1.54 8.59
C GLN A 220 10.24 1.69 9.52
N PHE A 221 9.63 2.88 9.59
CA PHE A 221 8.45 3.16 10.42
C PHE A 221 7.29 2.25 10.04
N ALA A 222 7.08 1.18 10.82
CA ALA A 222 6.20 0.08 10.44
C ALA A 222 5.41 -0.40 11.67
N PRO A 223 4.07 -0.29 11.67
CA PRO A 223 3.24 -0.70 12.80
C PRO A 223 3.37 -2.19 13.17
N VAL A 224 3.72 -3.05 12.22
CA VAL A 224 4.01 -4.48 12.48
C VAL A 224 5.19 -4.65 13.46
N ASP A 225 6.20 -3.78 13.39
CA ASP A 225 7.35 -3.70 14.28
C ASP A 225 7.22 -2.49 15.20
N ALA A 226 6.20 -2.49 16.06
CA ALA A 226 5.93 -1.37 16.96
C ALA A 226 7.12 -1.07 17.89
N GLU A 227 7.75 -2.12 18.45
CA GLU A 227 8.84 -1.95 19.41
C GLU A 227 10.17 -1.56 18.74
N GLY A 228 10.51 -2.14 17.58
CA GLY A 228 11.69 -1.69 16.83
C GLY A 228 11.51 -0.27 16.29
N SER A 229 10.32 0.08 15.80
CA SER A 229 10.01 1.46 15.39
C SER A 229 10.12 2.43 16.56
N PHE A 230 9.58 2.09 17.74
CA PHE A 230 9.76 2.89 18.95
C PHE A 230 11.24 3.13 19.26
N ARG A 231 12.07 2.08 19.29
CA ARG A 231 13.50 2.20 19.61
C ARG A 231 14.21 3.14 18.64
N ARG A 232 13.99 2.99 17.33
CA ARG A 232 14.63 3.80 16.28
C ARG A 232 14.16 5.27 16.31
N VAL A 233 12.85 5.50 16.42
CA VAL A 233 12.28 6.85 16.48
C VAL A 233 12.68 7.55 17.78
N ALA A 234 12.56 6.89 18.93
CA ALA A 234 12.89 7.49 20.22
C ALA A 234 14.39 7.85 20.32
N ALA A 235 15.29 7.08 19.68
CA ALA A 235 16.70 7.43 19.60
C ALA A 235 16.93 8.80 18.91
N ARG A 236 16.10 9.15 17.92
CA ARG A 236 16.20 10.43 17.21
C ARG A 236 15.33 11.54 17.78
N LEU A 237 14.20 11.21 18.39
CA LEU A 237 13.27 12.17 18.98
C LEU A 237 13.82 12.76 20.29
N ARG A 238 14.43 11.95 21.16
CA ARG A 238 14.95 12.44 22.46
C ARG A 238 15.92 13.62 22.33
N PRO A 239 16.92 13.61 21.42
CA PRO A 239 17.78 14.77 21.20
C PRO A 239 17.02 16.04 20.78
N ILE A 240 15.97 15.91 19.96
CA ILE A 240 15.14 17.05 19.54
C ILE A 240 14.40 17.62 20.74
N LEU A 241 13.81 16.77 21.59
CA LEU A 241 13.10 17.20 22.80
C LEU A 241 14.04 17.86 23.82
N ARG A 242 15.26 17.35 24.00
CA ARG A 242 16.29 18.00 24.84
C ARG A 242 16.66 19.37 24.33
N MET A 243 16.99 19.45 23.03
CA MET A 243 17.32 20.71 22.37
C MET A 243 16.18 21.73 22.53
N ALA A 244 14.94 21.28 22.36
CA ALA A 244 13.77 22.13 22.56
C ALA A 244 13.63 22.60 24.02
N ARG A 245 13.85 21.72 25.00
CA ARG A 245 13.82 22.07 26.42
C ARG A 245 14.90 23.09 26.79
N GLU A 246 16.14 22.87 26.35
CA GLU A 246 17.29 23.76 26.62
C GLU A 246 17.10 25.15 26.00
N HIS A 247 16.46 25.21 24.83
CA HIS A 247 16.28 26.45 24.07
C HIS A 247 14.89 27.08 24.19
N HIS A 248 14.06 26.62 25.13
CA HIS A 248 12.68 27.08 25.33
C HIS A 248 11.86 27.09 24.03
N ALA A 249 11.86 25.96 23.32
CA ALA A 249 11.09 25.74 22.11
C ALA A 249 9.96 24.72 22.34
N PHE A 250 8.88 24.87 21.58
CA PHE A 250 7.74 23.96 21.58
C PHE A 250 7.86 22.90 20.48
N VAL A 251 7.53 21.64 20.80
CA VAL A 251 7.52 20.53 19.83
C VAL A 251 6.12 19.96 19.63
N ASN A 252 5.59 20.08 18.42
CA ASN A 252 4.34 19.45 18.01
C ASN A 252 4.60 18.19 17.18
N ILE A 253 3.96 17.08 17.53
CA ILE A 253 3.97 15.85 16.72
C ILE A 253 2.75 15.83 15.81
N ASP A 254 3.01 15.82 14.50
CA ASP A 254 1.97 15.73 13.48
C ASP A 254 1.42 14.31 13.34
N MET A 255 0.17 14.22 12.88
CA MET A 255 -0.52 12.95 12.63
C MET A 255 -0.65 12.71 11.12
N GLU A 256 -0.24 11.52 10.70
CA GLU A 256 -0.11 11.11 9.30
C GLU A 256 -1.31 10.22 8.89
N GLN A 257 -1.12 9.26 7.99
CA GLN A 257 -2.13 8.26 7.63
C GLN A 257 -2.55 7.37 8.81
N ASN A 258 -3.75 6.80 8.74
CA ASN A 258 -4.37 6.03 9.82
C ASN A 258 -3.51 4.84 10.29
N ASP A 259 -2.82 4.14 9.39
CA ASP A 259 -1.94 3.02 9.74
C ASP A 259 -0.87 3.43 10.78
N TYR A 260 -0.41 4.68 10.75
CA TYR A 260 0.65 5.19 11.63
C TYR A 260 0.10 5.74 12.95
N ARG A 261 -1.20 6.03 13.02
CA ARG A 261 -1.84 6.77 14.12
C ARG A 261 -1.57 6.17 15.49
N LEU A 262 -1.81 4.86 15.64
CA LEU A 262 -1.65 4.17 16.92
C LEU A 262 -0.17 4.12 17.34
N LEU A 263 0.73 3.86 16.39
CA LEU A 263 2.17 3.83 16.65
C LEU A 263 2.71 5.21 17.02
N THR A 264 2.30 6.25 16.30
CA THR A 264 2.69 7.65 16.59
C THR A 264 2.26 8.06 18.00
N ARG A 265 1.03 7.71 18.39
CA ARG A 265 0.50 7.96 19.73
C ARG A 265 1.30 7.18 20.79
N ASP A 266 1.54 5.89 20.57
CA ASP A 266 2.31 5.05 21.51
C ASP A 266 3.72 5.63 21.76
N ILE A 267 4.44 5.98 20.69
CA ILE A 267 5.80 6.55 20.79
C ILE A 267 5.77 7.88 21.55
N PHE A 268 4.83 8.78 21.20
CA PHE A 268 4.67 10.06 21.90
C PHE A 268 4.41 9.87 23.40
N GLN A 269 3.50 8.96 23.74
CA GLN A 269 3.12 8.68 25.13
C GLN A 269 4.27 8.07 25.92
N ARG A 270 4.97 7.09 25.36
CA ARG A 270 6.09 6.41 26.02
C ARG A 270 7.27 7.34 26.26
N VAL A 271 7.68 8.14 25.27
CA VAL A 271 8.79 9.09 25.41
C VAL A 271 8.46 10.16 26.45
N LEU A 272 7.23 10.69 26.48
CA LEU A 272 6.83 11.72 27.44
C LEU A 272 6.54 11.19 28.85
N MET A 273 6.58 9.88 29.07
CA MET A 273 6.56 9.26 30.39
C MET A 273 7.97 8.97 30.94
N GLU A 274 9.01 9.18 30.13
CA GLU A 274 10.39 9.09 30.61
C GLU A 274 10.66 10.21 31.64
N PRO A 275 11.44 9.95 32.71
CA PRO A 275 11.67 10.95 33.77
C PRO A 275 12.22 12.30 33.27
N GLU A 276 12.97 12.29 32.17
CA GLU A 276 13.54 13.50 31.54
C GLU A 276 12.48 14.41 30.87
N PHE A 277 11.32 13.88 30.50
CA PHE A 277 10.29 14.62 29.74
C PHE A 277 8.92 14.62 30.41
N GLN A 278 8.76 13.96 31.57
CA GLN A 278 7.46 13.84 32.24
C GLN A 278 6.86 15.21 32.60
N ASP A 279 7.69 16.18 32.98
CA ASP A 279 7.31 17.55 33.32
C ASP A 279 7.31 18.52 32.12
N PHE A 280 7.70 18.07 30.93
CA PHE A 280 7.83 18.92 29.75
C PHE A 280 6.45 19.28 29.16
N ALA A 281 5.92 20.47 29.50
CA ALA A 281 4.59 20.91 29.07
C ALA A 281 4.56 21.49 27.64
N ASP A 282 5.72 21.86 27.09
CA ASP A 282 5.86 22.53 25.80
C ASP A 282 5.86 21.55 24.61
N CYS A 283 4.89 20.64 24.63
CA CYS A 283 4.70 19.63 23.60
C CYS A 283 3.23 19.49 23.21
N GLY A 284 3.00 19.01 21.98
CA GLY A 284 1.65 18.75 21.50
C GLY A 284 1.56 17.62 20.49
N ILE A 285 0.33 17.19 20.22
CA ILE A 285 0.02 16.14 19.24
C ILE A 285 -1.23 16.53 18.44
N VAL A 286 -1.29 16.08 17.18
CA VAL A 286 -2.45 16.28 16.31
C VAL A 286 -3.54 15.22 16.54
N VAL A 287 -4.80 15.65 16.57
CA VAL A 287 -6.00 14.78 16.54
C VAL A 287 -6.83 15.10 15.30
N GLN A 288 -7.25 14.06 14.56
CA GLN A 288 -7.91 14.20 13.26
C GLN A 288 -9.41 13.87 13.37
N ALA A 289 -10.26 14.89 13.31
CA ALA A 289 -11.73 14.77 13.47
C ALA A 289 -12.44 13.98 12.36
N TYR A 290 -11.80 13.78 11.20
CA TYR A 290 -12.35 12.98 10.11
C TYR A 290 -12.38 11.47 10.39
N LEU A 291 -11.71 10.99 11.44
CA LEU A 291 -11.68 9.57 11.81
C LEU A 291 -12.92 9.21 12.61
N GLN A 292 -13.43 8.01 12.36
CA GLN A 292 -14.53 7.45 13.15
C GLN A 292 -14.11 7.15 14.60
N SER A 293 -12.82 6.96 14.86
CA SER A 293 -12.24 6.73 16.20
C SER A 293 -11.89 8.00 16.98
N ALA A 294 -12.03 9.19 16.39
CA ALA A 294 -11.40 10.41 16.92
C ALA A 294 -11.83 10.77 18.35
N GLU A 295 -13.09 10.50 18.73
CA GLU A 295 -13.58 10.73 20.10
C GLU A 295 -12.96 9.78 21.11
N GLN A 296 -12.87 8.49 20.77
CA GLN A 296 -12.20 7.50 21.61
C GLN A 296 -10.72 7.87 21.77
N ASP A 297 -10.05 8.25 20.68
CA ASP A 297 -8.64 8.62 20.69
C ASP A 297 -8.38 9.83 21.60
N LEU A 298 -9.24 10.85 21.55
CA LEU A 298 -9.12 12.03 22.41
C LEU A 298 -9.36 11.69 23.88
N GLN A 299 -10.32 10.79 24.16
CA GLN A 299 -10.62 10.35 25.52
C GLN A 299 -9.46 9.54 26.12
N GLU A 300 -8.88 8.60 25.35
CA GLU A 300 -7.69 7.85 25.77
C GLU A 300 -6.49 8.76 26.01
N LEU A 301 -6.30 9.78 25.16
CA LEU A 301 -5.25 10.78 25.33
C LEU A 301 -5.46 11.64 26.58
N LEU A 302 -6.70 12.02 26.89
CA LEU A 302 -7.06 12.75 28.11
C LEU A 302 -6.72 11.93 29.36
N ASP A 303 -7.11 10.66 29.39
CA ASP A 303 -6.88 9.79 30.54
C ASP A 303 -5.39 9.52 30.74
N TRP A 304 -4.62 9.32 29.66
CA TRP A 304 -3.17 9.28 29.72
C TRP A 304 -2.56 10.59 30.24
N THR A 305 -3.03 11.75 29.76
CA THR A 305 -2.47 13.06 30.18
C THR A 305 -2.70 13.31 31.68
N ARG A 306 -3.86 12.86 32.21
CA ARG A 306 -4.14 12.89 33.65
C ARG A 306 -3.18 12.00 34.45
N GLN A 307 -2.84 10.82 33.92
CA GLN A 307 -1.85 9.93 34.54
C GLN A 307 -0.44 10.52 34.50
N ARG A 308 -0.06 11.16 33.38
CA ARG A 308 1.21 11.85 33.24
C ARG A 308 1.38 12.98 34.25
N GLY A 309 0.30 13.71 34.54
CA GLY A 309 0.29 14.83 35.49
C GLY A 309 0.70 16.17 34.89
N THR A 310 1.12 16.19 33.63
CA THR A 310 1.57 17.40 32.92
C THR A 310 0.76 17.56 31.63
N PRO A 311 0.18 18.76 31.38
CA PRO A 311 -0.67 18.98 30.22
C PRO A 311 0.10 18.92 28.91
N ILE A 312 -0.64 18.69 27.83
CA ILE A 312 -0.16 18.75 26.45
C ILE A 312 -1.07 19.68 25.63
N THR A 313 -0.58 20.17 24.50
CA THR A 313 -1.44 20.83 23.51
C THR A 313 -2.01 19.81 22.53
N VAL A 314 -3.31 19.90 22.25
CA VAL A 314 -3.95 19.12 21.19
C VAL A 314 -4.25 20.05 20.03
N ARG A 315 -3.57 19.82 18.91
CA ARG A 315 -3.92 20.46 17.63
C ARG A 315 -5.06 19.66 16.99
N LEU A 316 -6.28 20.18 17.11
CA LEU A 316 -7.45 19.58 16.47
C LEU A 316 -7.52 20.01 15.01
N VAL A 317 -7.38 19.05 14.09
CA VAL A 317 -7.57 19.23 12.65
C VAL A 317 -8.76 18.38 12.18
N LYS A 318 -9.22 18.58 10.94
CA LYS A 318 -10.11 17.60 10.30
C LYS A 318 -9.34 16.36 9.86
N GLY A 319 -8.42 16.51 8.92
CA GLY A 319 -7.58 15.43 8.40
C GLY A 319 -7.07 15.77 7.00
N ALA A 320 -5.92 15.21 6.61
CA ALA A 320 -5.24 15.56 5.35
C ALA A 320 -5.14 14.39 4.35
N TYR A 321 -5.61 13.20 4.71
CA TYR A 321 -5.41 11.96 3.95
C TYR A 321 -6.72 11.32 3.49
N TRP A 322 -7.83 12.08 3.39
CA TRP A 322 -9.17 11.49 3.21
C TRP A 322 -9.30 10.61 1.96
N ASP A 323 -8.85 11.08 0.79
CA ASP A 323 -8.89 10.29 -0.45
C ASP A 323 -8.01 9.03 -0.33
N PHE A 324 -6.82 9.19 0.25
CA PHE A 324 -5.88 8.09 0.49
C PHE A 324 -6.51 7.00 1.35
N GLU A 325 -7.11 7.35 2.50
CA GLU A 325 -7.74 6.38 3.41
C GLU A 325 -8.91 5.65 2.74
N ASN A 326 -9.73 6.35 1.94
CA ASN A 326 -10.83 5.73 1.20
C ASN A 326 -10.33 4.74 0.15
N ILE A 327 -9.30 5.10 -0.60
CA ILE A 327 -8.73 4.27 -1.67
C ILE A 327 -8.02 3.05 -1.08
N VAL A 328 -7.16 3.27 -0.07
CA VAL A 328 -6.36 2.21 0.54
C VAL A 328 -7.24 1.21 1.29
N ALA A 329 -8.22 1.68 2.07
CA ALA A 329 -9.13 0.78 2.78
C ALA A 329 -9.93 -0.10 1.79
N ARG A 330 -10.46 0.47 0.71
CA ARG A 330 -11.15 -0.31 -0.34
C ARG A 330 -10.22 -1.29 -1.06
N TYR A 331 -8.99 -0.85 -1.37
CA TYR A 331 -8.00 -1.72 -1.99
C TYR A 331 -7.66 -2.91 -1.10
N ARG A 332 -7.47 -2.68 0.21
CA ARG A 332 -7.14 -3.72 1.20
C ARG A 332 -8.33 -4.54 1.70
N GLY A 333 -9.57 -4.14 1.37
CA GLY A 333 -10.77 -4.76 1.91
C GLY A 333 -11.01 -4.45 3.39
N TRP A 334 -10.45 -3.36 3.90
CA TRP A 334 -10.60 -2.94 5.29
C TRP A 334 -11.79 -1.99 5.48
N PRO A 335 -12.33 -1.88 6.71
CA PRO A 335 -13.25 -0.81 7.05
C PRO A 335 -12.63 0.55 6.75
N ILE A 336 -13.40 1.43 6.10
CA ILE A 336 -12.94 2.80 5.83
C ILE A 336 -12.86 3.55 7.16
N PRO A 337 -11.66 4.02 7.59
CA PRO A 337 -11.47 4.57 8.94
C PRO A 337 -12.01 6.00 9.09
N VAL A 338 -12.26 6.69 7.97
CA VAL A 338 -12.73 8.07 7.91
C VAL A 338 -14.23 8.16 7.68
N TYR A 339 -14.86 9.25 8.11
CA TYR A 339 -16.22 9.57 7.71
C TYR A 339 -16.27 9.89 6.22
N ARG A 340 -17.31 9.39 5.53
CA ARG A 340 -17.43 9.50 4.06
C ARG A 340 -18.23 10.72 3.58
N ARG A 341 -18.87 11.43 4.51
CA ARG A 341 -19.51 12.73 4.24
C ARG A 341 -18.77 13.80 5.04
N LYS A 342 -18.41 14.91 4.41
CA LYS A 342 -17.68 15.99 5.10
C LYS A 342 -18.43 16.57 6.28
N TRP A 343 -19.76 16.64 6.25
CA TRP A 343 -20.53 17.13 7.40
C TRP A 343 -20.33 16.28 8.66
N GLN A 344 -20.05 14.98 8.54
CA GLN A 344 -19.77 14.11 9.68
C GLN A 344 -18.40 14.43 10.31
N SER A 345 -17.41 14.77 9.50
CA SER A 345 -16.10 15.25 9.97
C SER A 345 -16.22 16.62 10.66
N ASP A 346 -17.07 17.51 10.13
CA ASP A 346 -17.36 18.81 10.75
C ASP A 346 -18.10 18.66 12.08
N ASP A 347 -19.09 17.76 12.14
CA ASP A 347 -19.82 17.43 13.36
C ASP A 347 -18.91 16.83 14.43
N CYS A 348 -18.05 15.88 14.05
CA CYS A 348 -17.02 15.34 14.93
C CYS A 348 -16.07 16.42 15.44
N PHE A 349 -15.65 17.36 14.58
CA PHE A 349 -14.81 18.48 14.99
C PHE A 349 -15.49 19.36 16.06
N GLU A 350 -16.78 19.67 15.89
CA GLU A 350 -17.58 20.41 16.88
C GLU A 350 -17.70 19.62 18.21
N ARG A 351 -17.95 18.30 18.16
CA ARG A 351 -17.98 17.44 19.37
C ARG A 351 -16.64 17.39 20.10
N LEU A 352 -15.52 17.21 19.39
CA LEU A 352 -14.18 17.18 19.99
C LEU A 352 -13.77 18.53 20.58
N THR A 353 -14.22 19.63 19.98
CA THR A 353 -14.02 20.99 20.51
C THR A 353 -14.60 21.11 21.92
N MET A 354 -15.79 20.56 22.15
CA MET A 354 -16.42 20.53 23.47
C MET A 354 -15.59 19.76 24.49
N VAL A 355 -15.10 18.57 24.12
CA VAL A 355 -14.26 17.74 25.01
C VAL A 355 -12.97 18.48 25.39
N LEU A 356 -12.31 19.13 24.42
CA LEU A 356 -11.08 19.90 24.65
C LEU A 356 -11.30 21.08 25.58
N LEU A 357 -12.32 21.91 25.35
CA LEU A 357 -12.58 23.10 26.16
C LEU A 357 -12.94 22.75 27.60
N GLN A 358 -13.74 21.69 27.80
CA GLN A 358 -14.11 21.20 29.14
C GLN A 358 -12.92 20.60 29.90
N ASN A 359 -11.91 20.09 29.20
CA ASN A 359 -10.72 19.45 29.79
C ASN A 359 -9.43 20.22 29.55
N ARG A 360 -9.52 21.54 29.28
CA ARG A 360 -8.38 22.37 28.90
C ARG A 360 -7.22 22.33 29.90
N GLN A 361 -7.49 22.07 31.18
CA GLN A 361 -6.51 21.91 32.24
C GLN A 361 -5.49 20.80 31.94
N TRP A 362 -5.90 19.79 31.18
CA TRP A 362 -5.05 18.69 30.72
C TRP A 362 -4.70 18.84 29.23
N LEU A 363 -5.67 19.20 28.40
CA LEU A 363 -5.52 19.26 26.94
C LEU A 363 -5.68 20.70 26.44
N ARG A 364 -4.57 21.42 26.24
CA ARG A 364 -4.60 22.81 25.77
C ARG A 364 -5.13 22.85 24.32
N PRO A 365 -6.21 23.60 24.03
CA PRO A 365 -6.86 23.56 22.73
C PRO A 365 -6.14 24.42 21.68
N ALA A 366 -5.76 23.81 20.56
CA ALA A 366 -5.36 24.51 19.34
C ALA A 366 -6.29 24.11 18.18
N PHE A 367 -7.13 25.03 17.71
CA PHE A 367 -8.12 24.77 16.66
C PHE A 367 -7.54 25.11 15.29
N ALA A 368 -7.17 24.07 14.53
CA ALA A 368 -6.58 24.21 13.20
C ALA A 368 -7.64 24.03 12.12
N SER A 369 -8.21 25.13 11.62
CA SER A 369 -9.28 25.13 10.62
C SER A 369 -9.36 26.45 9.85
N HIS A 370 -9.74 26.37 8.56
CA HIS A 370 -10.13 27.52 7.75
C HIS A 370 -11.66 27.66 7.61
N ASN A 371 -12.43 26.74 8.22
CA ASN A 371 -13.89 26.79 8.22
C ASN A 371 -14.37 27.76 9.32
N LEU A 372 -14.89 28.92 8.91
CA LEU A 372 -15.38 29.94 9.84
C LEU A 372 -16.53 29.44 10.72
N ARG A 373 -17.37 28.50 10.23
CA ARG A 373 -18.44 27.88 11.03
C ARG A 373 -17.85 27.07 12.19
N SER A 374 -16.87 26.20 11.92
CA SER A 374 -16.22 25.38 12.94
C SER A 374 -15.51 26.24 13.99
N LEU A 375 -14.83 27.33 13.55
CA LEU A 375 -14.21 28.27 14.47
C LEU A 375 -15.24 29.07 15.27
N ALA A 376 -16.32 29.54 14.65
CA ALA A 376 -17.41 30.22 15.35
C ALA A 376 -18.04 29.35 16.44
N HIS A 377 -18.18 28.04 16.20
CA HIS A 377 -18.66 27.09 17.19
C HIS A 377 -17.72 27.01 18.40
N ALA A 378 -16.41 26.88 18.14
CA ALA A 378 -15.40 26.87 19.20
C ALA A 378 -15.41 28.16 20.04
N LEU A 379 -15.57 29.32 19.39
CA LEU A 379 -15.66 30.61 20.08
C LEU A 379 -16.95 30.72 20.90
N ALA A 380 -18.10 30.34 20.34
CA ALA A 380 -19.38 30.38 21.04
C ALA A 380 -19.36 29.48 22.29
N LEU A 381 -18.76 28.29 22.17
CA LEU A 381 -18.63 27.36 23.28
C LEU A 381 -17.67 27.86 24.35
N ALA A 382 -16.57 28.51 23.96
CA ALA A 382 -15.66 29.15 24.90
C ALA A 382 -16.33 30.31 25.67
N GLU A 383 -17.13 31.14 24.99
CA GLU A 383 -17.93 32.19 25.65
C GLU A 383 -18.94 31.60 26.65
N GLU A 384 -19.65 30.53 26.27
CA GLU A 384 -20.61 29.85 27.15
C GLU A 384 -19.93 29.26 28.39
N LEU A 385 -18.75 28.67 28.22
CA LEU A 385 -17.93 28.12 29.31
C LEU A 385 -17.11 29.17 30.07
N GLN A 386 -17.26 30.46 29.74
CA GLN A 386 -16.53 31.59 30.33
C GLN A 386 -15.00 31.41 30.27
N ILE A 387 -14.50 30.82 29.18
CA ILE A 387 -13.09 30.58 28.95
C ILE A 387 -12.45 31.87 28.37
N PRO A 388 -11.36 32.37 28.96
CA PRO A 388 -10.63 33.53 28.43
C PRO A 388 -10.15 33.32 26.99
N ALA A 389 -10.19 34.38 26.17
CA ALA A 389 -9.78 34.29 24.76
C ALA A 389 -8.31 33.87 24.58
N ASN A 390 -7.42 34.24 25.50
CA ASN A 390 -5.99 33.87 25.48
C ASN A 390 -5.72 32.40 25.85
N SER A 391 -6.72 31.66 26.34
CA SER A 391 -6.67 30.21 26.54
C SER A 391 -6.80 29.40 25.25
N LEU A 392 -7.20 30.05 24.15
CA LEU A 392 -7.45 29.41 22.87
C LEU A 392 -6.36 29.82 21.88
N GLU A 393 -5.99 28.87 21.02
CA GLU A 393 -5.17 29.17 19.86
C GLU A 393 -5.89 28.75 18.59
N ILE A 394 -5.92 29.65 17.61
CA ILE A 394 -6.39 29.34 16.25
C ILE A 394 -5.16 29.08 15.38
N GLN A 395 -5.21 28.03 14.57
CA GLN A 395 -4.10 27.70 13.68
C GLN A 395 -4.55 27.67 12.22
N MET A 396 -3.72 28.21 11.34
CA MET A 396 -3.98 28.33 9.90
C MET A 396 -2.74 28.03 9.09
N LEU A 397 -2.89 27.76 7.79
CA LEU A 397 -1.79 27.49 6.88
C LEU A 397 -1.19 28.79 6.31
N TYR A 398 0.13 28.78 6.14
CA TYR A 398 0.86 29.85 5.47
C TYR A 398 0.43 30.03 4.00
N GLY A 399 0.27 31.28 3.56
CA GLY A 399 -0.07 31.64 2.17
C GLY A 399 -1.54 31.47 1.78
N MET A 400 -2.39 31.13 2.74
CA MET A 400 -3.74 30.63 2.54
C MET A 400 -4.81 31.37 3.33
N GLY A 401 -4.58 31.53 4.64
CA GLY A 401 -5.55 32.09 5.58
C GLY A 401 -5.32 33.54 5.95
N ASP A 402 -4.45 34.30 5.25
CA ASP A 402 -3.94 35.60 5.73
C ASP A 402 -5.05 36.59 6.15
N GLN A 403 -6.14 36.66 5.38
CA GLN A 403 -7.30 37.50 5.70
C GLN A 403 -8.05 37.01 6.95
N GLN A 404 -8.23 35.70 7.07
CA GLN A 404 -8.88 35.08 8.23
C GLN A 404 -7.99 35.22 9.49
N ALA A 405 -6.68 35.05 9.36
CA ALA A 405 -5.72 35.25 10.43
C ALA A 405 -5.77 36.70 10.94
N HIS A 406 -5.83 37.68 10.03
CA HIS A 406 -6.00 39.08 10.40
C HIS A 406 -7.30 39.34 11.18
N LEU A 407 -8.41 38.72 10.74
CA LEU A 407 -9.72 38.82 11.38
C LEU A 407 -9.70 38.35 12.84
N PHE A 408 -9.23 37.12 13.10
CA PHE A 408 -9.22 36.57 14.46
C PHE A 408 -8.29 37.33 15.40
N ARG A 409 -7.16 37.79 14.87
CA ARG A 409 -6.20 38.58 15.63
C ARG A 409 -6.76 39.95 16.03
N LYS A 410 -7.52 40.61 15.16
CA LYS A 410 -8.26 41.85 15.49
C LYS A 410 -9.29 41.63 16.59
N ARG A 411 -9.86 40.44 16.68
CA ARG A 411 -10.78 40.01 17.74
C ARG A 411 -10.06 39.57 19.03
N GLY A 412 -8.74 39.72 19.11
CA GLY A 412 -7.95 39.43 20.31
C GLY A 412 -7.64 37.94 20.52
N TYR A 413 -7.72 37.12 19.48
CA TYR A 413 -7.32 35.70 19.54
C TYR A 413 -5.87 35.51 19.09
N ARG A 414 -5.17 34.58 19.74
CA ARG A 414 -3.85 34.12 19.29
C ARG A 414 -3.99 33.30 18.02
N VAL A 415 -3.27 33.70 16.97
CA VAL A 415 -3.24 32.98 15.69
C VAL A 415 -1.83 32.47 15.42
N ARG A 416 -1.68 31.16 15.20
CA ARG A 416 -0.43 30.52 14.81
C ARG A 416 -0.47 30.05 13.37
N ILE A 417 0.54 30.42 12.59
CA ILE A 417 0.65 30.05 11.18
C ILE A 417 1.55 28.83 11.04
N TYR A 418 1.00 27.73 10.52
CA TYR A 418 1.76 26.55 10.13
C TYR A 418 2.56 26.88 8.88
N THR A 419 3.89 26.84 9.03
CA THR A 419 4.85 27.52 8.17
C THR A 419 5.84 26.51 7.61
N PRO A 420 5.56 25.92 6.43
CA PRO A 420 6.45 24.94 5.80
C PRO A 420 7.74 25.59 5.34
N PHE A 421 8.87 24.91 5.49
CA PHE A 421 10.17 25.36 4.99
C PHE A 421 10.96 24.17 4.44
N GLY A 422 11.86 24.40 3.48
CA GLY A 422 12.68 23.35 2.89
C GLY A 422 12.92 23.57 1.40
N GLU A 423 13.46 22.54 0.74
CA GLU A 423 13.76 22.61 -0.69
C GLU A 423 12.50 22.69 -1.56
N LEU A 424 12.66 23.27 -2.76
CA LEU A 424 11.56 23.53 -3.67
C LEU A 424 10.90 22.24 -4.20
N ILE A 425 11.66 21.16 -4.38
CA ILE A 425 11.17 19.88 -4.92
C ILE A 425 10.15 19.23 -3.95
N PRO A 426 10.47 18.97 -2.67
CA PRO A 426 9.47 18.57 -1.67
C PRO A 426 8.31 19.56 -1.56
N GLY A 427 8.60 20.84 -1.71
CA GLY A 427 7.63 21.93 -1.76
C GLY A 427 6.56 21.78 -2.83
N MET A 428 6.84 21.09 -3.93
CA MET A 428 5.92 20.93 -5.04
C MET A 428 4.94 19.77 -4.82
N ALA A 429 5.40 18.65 -4.26
CA ALA A 429 4.51 17.59 -3.78
C ALA A 429 3.56 18.10 -2.69
N TYR A 430 4.10 18.92 -1.77
CA TYR A 430 3.28 19.63 -0.78
C TYR A 430 2.25 20.55 -1.44
N LEU A 431 2.64 21.31 -2.46
CA LEU A 431 1.74 22.20 -3.19
C LEU A 431 0.58 21.44 -3.83
N VAL A 432 0.82 20.31 -4.49
CA VAL A 432 -0.25 19.49 -5.10
C VAL A 432 -1.26 19.05 -4.04
N ARG A 433 -0.80 18.57 -2.88
CA ARG A 433 -1.68 18.22 -1.75
C ARG A 433 -2.49 19.41 -1.24
N ARG A 434 -1.87 20.60 -1.15
CA ARG A 434 -2.58 21.84 -0.77
C ARG A 434 -3.61 22.26 -1.81
N LEU A 435 -3.29 22.15 -3.10
CA LEU A 435 -4.25 22.45 -4.16
C LEU A 435 -5.45 21.49 -4.09
N LEU A 436 -5.23 20.19 -3.89
CA LEU A 436 -6.31 19.21 -3.74
C LEU A 436 -7.25 19.52 -2.56
N GLU A 437 -6.68 19.80 -1.38
CA GLU A 437 -7.47 20.11 -0.17
C GLU A 437 -8.42 21.29 -0.42
N ASN A 438 -7.93 22.35 -1.07
CA ASN A 438 -8.65 23.61 -1.20
C ASN A 438 -9.55 23.70 -2.42
N THR A 439 -9.33 22.83 -3.41
CA THR A 439 -10.10 22.79 -4.66
C THR A 439 -11.07 21.63 -4.71
N SER A 440 -11.15 20.80 -3.66
CA SER A 440 -12.22 19.82 -3.48
C SER A 440 -13.59 20.51 -3.54
N ASN A 441 -14.59 19.85 -4.12
CA ASN A 441 -15.95 20.40 -4.26
C ASN A 441 -16.60 20.71 -2.90
N GLU A 442 -16.11 20.06 -1.84
CA GLU A 442 -16.57 20.23 -0.45
C GLU A 442 -15.70 21.21 0.37
N SER A 443 -14.66 21.80 -0.23
CA SER A 443 -13.80 22.80 0.41
C SER A 443 -14.60 24.06 0.74
N PHE A 444 -14.59 24.43 2.03
CA PHE A 444 -15.23 25.66 2.51
C PHE A 444 -14.68 26.90 1.82
N LEU A 445 -13.36 26.96 1.56
CA LEU A 445 -12.74 28.08 0.85
C LEU A 445 -13.34 28.20 -0.55
N ARG A 446 -13.45 27.08 -1.28
CA ARG A 446 -14.08 27.08 -2.61
C ARG A 446 -15.55 27.52 -2.54
N GLN A 447 -16.33 27.02 -1.59
CA GLN A 447 -17.73 27.40 -1.44
C GLN A 447 -17.92 28.88 -1.06
N SER A 448 -16.97 29.46 -0.31
CA SER A 448 -17.01 30.87 0.10
C SER A 448 -16.57 31.86 -1.00
N TYR A 449 -15.70 31.43 -1.93
CA TYR A 449 -15.16 32.29 -2.99
C TYR A 449 -15.79 32.06 -4.38
N ILE A 450 -16.30 30.87 -4.68
CA ILE A 450 -16.66 30.46 -6.06
C ILE A 450 -18.15 30.08 -6.21
N ALA A 451 -18.74 29.41 -5.22
CA ALA A 451 -20.13 28.99 -5.30
C ALA A 451 -21.07 30.08 -4.74
N SER A 452 -22.23 30.29 -5.38
CA SER A 452 -23.30 31.17 -4.90
C SER A 452 -24.05 30.61 -3.66
N THR A 453 -23.31 30.00 -2.74
CA THR A 453 -23.85 29.41 -1.50
C THR A 453 -24.14 30.54 -0.51
N SER A 454 -25.36 30.56 0.03
CA SER A 454 -25.74 31.56 1.03
C SER A 454 -24.94 31.39 2.33
N VAL A 455 -24.72 32.50 3.04
CA VAL A 455 -24.06 32.48 4.36
C VAL A 455 -24.81 31.57 5.35
N GLU A 456 -26.14 31.52 5.26
CA GLU A 456 -26.95 30.63 6.10
C GLU A 456 -26.66 29.13 5.84
N ASN A 457 -26.42 28.75 4.59
CA ASN A 457 -26.02 27.38 4.26
C ASN A 457 -24.59 27.08 4.75
N LEU A 458 -23.67 28.04 4.64
CA LEU A 458 -22.29 27.89 5.15
C LEU A 458 -22.23 27.81 6.68
N LEU A 459 -23.21 28.40 7.38
CA LEU A 459 -23.33 28.40 8.84
C LEU A 459 -24.32 27.34 9.36
N MET A 460 -24.80 26.43 8.52
CA MET A 460 -25.71 25.37 8.95
C MET A 460 -25.02 24.46 9.98
N LYS A 461 -25.78 23.97 10.97
CA LYS A 461 -25.29 22.94 11.88
C LYS A 461 -24.90 21.71 11.07
N PRO A 462 -23.68 21.16 11.21
CA PRO A 462 -23.21 20.05 10.38
C PRO A 462 -24.19 18.86 10.36
N SER A 463 -24.72 18.46 11.52
CA SER A 463 -25.68 17.36 11.64
C SER A 463 -27.01 17.59 10.90
N SER A 464 -27.38 18.84 10.60
CA SER A 464 -28.60 19.14 9.83
C SER A 464 -28.49 18.72 8.36
N HIS A 465 -27.27 18.58 7.83
CA HIS A 465 -27.06 18.04 6.48
C HIS A 465 -27.44 16.57 6.34
N ALA A 466 -27.57 15.82 7.44
CA ALA A 466 -27.94 14.40 7.41
C ALA A 466 -29.31 14.15 6.75
N VAL A 467 -30.20 15.14 6.75
CA VAL A 467 -31.52 15.05 6.10
C VAL A 467 -31.41 15.00 4.58
N THR A 468 -30.49 15.79 4.01
CA THR A 468 -30.28 15.87 2.56
C THR A 468 -29.18 14.93 2.07
N GLU A 469 -28.21 14.61 2.93
CA GLU A 469 -27.03 13.80 2.64
C GLU A 469 -26.81 12.77 3.76
N PRO A 470 -27.60 11.69 3.80
CA PRO A 470 -27.46 10.68 4.85
C PRO A 470 -26.07 10.01 4.81
N PRO A 471 -25.62 9.43 5.95
CA PRO A 471 -24.39 8.65 5.99
C PRO A 471 -24.37 7.56 4.91
N VAL A 472 -23.22 7.35 4.30
CA VAL A 472 -23.05 6.32 3.28
C VAL A 472 -23.05 4.95 3.96
N VAL A 473 -23.94 4.06 3.50
CA VAL A 473 -23.95 2.63 3.86
C VAL A 473 -23.44 1.86 2.66
N ASP A 474 -22.48 0.96 2.87
CA ASP A 474 -22.00 0.12 1.79
C ASP A 474 -23.06 -0.92 1.42
N PRO A 475 -23.38 -1.08 0.12
CA PRO A 475 -24.22 -2.19 -0.29
C PRO A 475 -23.51 -3.52 0.04
N PRO A 476 -24.26 -4.62 0.24
CA PRO A 476 -23.66 -5.94 0.33
C PRO A 476 -22.78 -6.18 -0.90
N GLN A 477 -21.54 -6.62 -0.69
CA GLN A 477 -20.66 -6.96 -1.81
C GLN A 477 -21.23 -8.18 -2.55
N THR A 478 -21.41 -8.06 -3.86
CA THR A 478 -21.87 -9.14 -4.72
C THR A 478 -20.69 -9.70 -5.53
N GLY A 479 -20.50 -11.02 -5.52
CA GLY A 479 -19.43 -11.70 -6.26
C GLY A 479 -18.15 -11.90 -5.45
N PHE A 480 -17.09 -12.34 -6.12
CA PHE A 480 -15.79 -12.58 -5.49
C PHE A 480 -15.16 -11.30 -4.95
N THR A 481 -14.57 -11.41 -3.77
CA THR A 481 -13.81 -10.35 -3.09
C THR A 481 -12.55 -10.97 -2.53
N ASN A 482 -11.41 -10.28 -2.68
CA ASN A 482 -10.16 -10.76 -2.10
C ASN A 482 -10.23 -10.71 -0.56
N GLU A 483 -9.68 -11.73 0.08
CA GLU A 483 -9.50 -11.85 1.50
C GLU A 483 -8.65 -10.66 1.99
N PRO A 484 -9.16 -9.84 2.92
CA PRO A 484 -8.40 -8.72 3.45
C PRO A 484 -7.11 -9.19 4.14
N LEU A 485 -6.00 -8.49 3.90
CA LEU A 485 -4.77 -8.73 4.66
C LEU A 485 -4.95 -8.36 6.14
N SER A 486 -4.17 -8.95 7.03
CA SER A 486 -4.22 -8.66 8.46
C SER A 486 -3.73 -7.24 8.74
N ASP A 487 -4.49 -6.48 9.53
CA ASP A 487 -4.12 -5.12 9.93
C ASP A 487 -3.22 -5.14 11.17
N PHE A 488 -1.90 -5.25 10.96
CA PHE A 488 -0.91 -5.24 12.03
C PHE A 488 -0.71 -3.87 12.70
N SER A 489 -1.43 -2.82 12.30
CA SER A 489 -1.48 -1.57 13.10
C SER A 489 -2.17 -1.78 14.44
N ARG A 490 -3.06 -2.78 14.51
CA ARG A 490 -3.82 -3.16 15.70
C ARG A 490 -3.01 -4.07 16.63
N PRO A 491 -2.86 -3.72 17.93
CA PRO A 491 -2.12 -4.54 18.89
C PRO A 491 -2.58 -6.00 18.97
N GLU A 492 -3.89 -6.23 19.00
CA GLU A 492 -4.49 -7.56 19.14
C GLU A 492 -4.16 -8.49 17.96
N VAL A 493 -3.93 -7.94 16.76
CA VAL A 493 -3.52 -8.71 15.58
C VAL A 493 -2.05 -9.12 15.69
N ARG A 494 -1.19 -8.24 16.23
CA ARG A 494 0.22 -8.58 16.48
C ARG A 494 0.35 -9.64 17.56
N GLU A 495 -0.40 -9.50 18.65
CA GLU A 495 -0.45 -10.49 19.73
C GLU A 495 -0.90 -11.87 19.22
N ALA A 496 -1.97 -11.92 18.41
CA ALA A 496 -2.43 -13.18 17.82
C ALA A 496 -1.37 -13.89 16.95
N MET A 497 -0.56 -13.14 16.19
CA MET A 497 0.54 -13.71 15.42
C MET A 497 1.67 -14.22 16.34
N GLN A 498 2.00 -13.49 17.40
CA GLN A 498 3.01 -13.91 18.38
C GLN A 498 2.58 -15.19 19.10
N ASP A 499 1.32 -15.26 19.54
CA ASP A 499 0.74 -16.43 20.18
C ASP A 499 0.76 -17.64 19.22
N ALA A 500 0.42 -17.44 17.94
CA ALA A 500 0.50 -18.49 16.93
C ALA A 500 1.94 -18.97 16.70
N LEU A 501 2.93 -18.08 16.64
CA LEU A 501 4.35 -18.45 16.54
C LEU A 501 4.82 -19.25 17.77
N ALA A 502 4.42 -18.85 18.97
CA ALA A 502 4.71 -19.58 20.19
C ALA A 502 4.07 -20.98 20.17
N TRP A 503 2.79 -21.06 19.79
CA TRP A 503 2.08 -22.33 19.68
C TRP A 503 2.72 -23.26 18.65
N VAL A 504 3.07 -22.76 17.45
CA VAL A 504 3.73 -23.57 16.42
C VAL A 504 5.10 -24.07 16.90
N ARG A 505 5.86 -23.24 17.62
CA ARG A 505 7.14 -23.64 18.21
C ARG A 505 7.02 -24.86 19.14
N ASP A 506 5.93 -24.97 19.89
CA ASP A 506 5.64 -26.13 20.76
C ASP A 506 5.29 -27.41 19.99
N HIS A 507 4.96 -27.30 18.70
CA HIS A 507 4.55 -28.41 17.83
C HIS A 507 5.60 -28.80 16.78
N LEU A 508 6.80 -28.21 16.84
CA LEU A 508 7.89 -28.52 15.91
C LEU A 508 8.41 -29.96 16.09
N GLY A 509 9.00 -30.50 15.02
CA GLY A 509 9.64 -31.82 15.02
C GLY A 509 8.67 -33.00 14.90
N ALA A 510 7.36 -32.73 14.76
CA ALA A 510 6.34 -33.75 14.52
C ALA A 510 6.59 -34.56 13.23
N ALA A 511 6.01 -35.76 13.19
CA ALA A 511 6.06 -36.64 12.03
C ALA A 511 4.80 -36.48 11.18
N TYR A 512 4.97 -36.35 9.86
CA TYR A 512 3.90 -36.13 8.89
C TYR A 512 3.90 -37.28 7.87
N PRO A 513 2.97 -38.24 7.96
CA PRO A 513 2.89 -39.37 7.03
C PRO A 513 2.39 -38.93 5.65
N LEU A 514 2.56 -39.79 4.65
CA LEU A 514 1.84 -39.65 3.38
C LEU A 514 0.34 -39.81 3.63
N VAL A 515 -0.49 -39.29 2.73
CA VAL A 515 -1.94 -39.61 2.74
C VAL A 515 -2.35 -40.13 1.38
N ILE A 516 -2.61 -41.43 1.31
CA ILE A 516 -3.02 -42.12 0.07
C ILE A 516 -4.35 -42.79 0.32
N ASP A 517 -5.35 -42.52 -0.52
CA ASP A 517 -6.69 -43.11 -0.41
C ASP A 517 -7.32 -42.89 0.99
N GLY A 518 -7.10 -41.70 1.56
CA GLY A 518 -7.58 -41.30 2.89
C GLY A 518 -6.83 -41.94 4.07
N LYS A 519 -5.81 -42.78 3.83
CA LYS A 519 -5.05 -43.48 4.86
C LYS A 519 -3.69 -42.82 5.08
N LEU A 520 -3.28 -42.76 6.35
CA LEU A 520 -1.94 -42.33 6.72
C LEU A 520 -0.94 -43.46 6.43
N CYS A 521 0.12 -43.16 5.68
CA CYS A 521 1.15 -44.13 5.31
C CYS A 521 2.53 -43.63 5.75
N ASP A 522 3.11 -44.29 6.74
CA ASP A 522 4.50 -44.10 7.13
C ASP A 522 5.45 -44.74 6.11
N THR A 523 6.63 -44.15 5.93
CA THR A 523 7.65 -44.68 5.02
C THR A 523 8.99 -44.84 5.72
N ARG A 524 9.88 -45.64 5.13
CA ARG A 524 11.23 -45.86 5.69
C ARG A 524 12.12 -44.62 5.57
N THR A 525 11.85 -43.75 4.61
CA THR A 525 12.65 -42.58 4.30
C THR A 525 11.87 -41.33 4.66
N THR A 526 12.48 -40.38 5.36
CA THR A 526 11.83 -39.12 5.74
C THR A 526 12.61 -37.91 5.23
N LEU A 527 11.90 -36.90 4.73
CA LEU A 527 12.41 -35.55 4.52
C LEU A 527 12.48 -34.81 5.86
N ILE A 528 13.56 -34.06 6.09
CA ILE A 528 13.73 -33.23 7.28
C ILE A 528 13.56 -31.78 6.88
N SER A 529 12.42 -31.18 7.26
CA SER A 529 12.18 -29.76 7.08
C SER A 529 12.88 -28.96 8.19
N ARG A 530 13.58 -27.89 7.82
CA ARG A 530 14.43 -27.09 8.72
C ARG A 530 14.08 -25.61 8.59
N ASN A 531 14.16 -24.88 9.70
CA ASN A 531 13.97 -23.44 9.69
C ASN A 531 15.14 -22.76 8.95
N PRO A 532 14.91 -22.04 7.83
CA PRO A 532 15.99 -21.37 7.10
C PRO A 532 16.62 -20.22 7.91
N SER A 533 15.88 -19.62 8.85
CA SER A 533 16.40 -18.58 9.75
C SER A 533 17.31 -19.17 10.83
N LYS A 534 17.12 -20.46 11.15
CA LYS A 534 17.83 -21.16 12.21
C LYS A 534 17.94 -22.65 11.87
N THR A 535 18.93 -23.00 11.04
CA THR A 535 19.04 -24.35 10.42
C THR A 535 19.18 -25.52 11.40
N SER A 536 19.52 -25.23 12.67
CA SER A 536 19.53 -26.21 13.76
C SER A 536 18.13 -26.63 14.23
N GLU A 537 17.10 -25.81 13.98
CA GLU A 537 15.71 -26.06 14.35
C GLU A 537 15.02 -26.89 13.26
N ILE A 538 14.48 -28.04 13.66
CA ILE A 538 13.76 -28.96 12.78
C ILE A 538 12.27 -28.62 12.88
N ILE A 539 11.65 -28.29 11.75
CA ILE A 539 10.23 -27.95 11.69
C ILE A 539 9.38 -29.21 11.77
N GLY A 540 9.76 -30.25 11.02
CA GLY A 540 9.06 -31.53 11.00
C GLY A 540 9.79 -32.58 10.19
N LYS A 541 9.37 -33.84 10.39
CA LYS A 541 9.86 -35.01 9.64
C LYS A 541 8.72 -35.51 8.77
N VAL A 542 8.86 -35.42 7.46
CA VAL A 542 7.80 -35.78 6.52
C VAL A 542 8.16 -37.09 5.85
N SER A 543 7.26 -38.07 5.83
CA SER A 543 7.45 -39.32 5.09
C SER A 543 7.73 -39.01 3.61
N SER A 544 8.76 -39.63 3.03
CA SER A 544 9.11 -39.48 1.62
C SER A 544 8.55 -40.65 0.82
N ALA A 545 7.81 -40.37 -0.24
CA ALA A 545 7.22 -41.38 -1.10
C ALA A 545 8.24 -42.09 -1.98
N SER A 546 8.07 -43.40 -2.16
CA SER A 546 8.79 -44.20 -3.15
C SER A 546 8.08 -44.19 -4.52
N PRO A 547 8.76 -44.66 -5.60
CA PRO A 547 8.09 -44.91 -6.88
C PRO A 547 6.86 -45.82 -6.78
N ASP A 548 6.92 -46.85 -5.93
CA ASP A 548 5.79 -47.78 -5.72
C ASP A 548 4.59 -47.07 -5.07
N GLN A 549 4.84 -46.27 -4.03
CA GLN A 549 3.79 -45.48 -3.37
C GLN A 549 3.23 -44.40 -4.28
N THR A 550 4.04 -43.88 -5.18
CA THR A 550 3.60 -42.96 -6.24
C THR A 550 2.61 -43.66 -7.17
N ALA A 551 2.90 -44.89 -7.60
CA ALA A 551 1.97 -45.68 -8.41
C ALA A 551 0.68 -46.02 -7.64
N GLU A 552 0.78 -46.34 -6.33
CA GLU A 552 -0.39 -46.56 -5.46
C GLU A 552 -1.29 -45.32 -5.38
N ALA A 553 -0.70 -44.13 -5.22
CA ALA A 553 -1.43 -42.87 -5.19
C ALA A 553 -2.11 -42.55 -6.53
N ILE A 554 -1.45 -42.82 -7.66
CA ILE A 554 -2.06 -42.69 -8.99
C ILE A 554 -3.24 -43.65 -9.15
N ALA A 555 -3.09 -44.91 -8.73
CA ALA A 555 -4.17 -45.89 -8.78
C ALA A 555 -5.35 -45.47 -7.89
N ALA A 556 -5.10 -44.92 -6.69
CA ALA A 556 -6.14 -44.39 -5.81
C ALA A 556 -6.88 -43.20 -6.45
N ALA A 557 -6.14 -42.23 -6.98
CA ALA A 557 -6.71 -41.07 -7.68
C ALA A 557 -7.55 -41.49 -8.89
N ARG A 558 -7.10 -42.50 -9.66
CA ARG A 558 -7.84 -43.04 -10.79
C ARG A 558 -9.14 -43.72 -10.38
N ARG A 559 -9.13 -44.51 -9.29
CA ARG A 559 -10.36 -45.14 -8.75
C ARG A 559 -11.36 -44.09 -8.26
N ALA A 560 -10.89 -43.03 -7.61
CA ALA A 560 -11.75 -41.96 -7.10
C ALA A 560 -12.29 -41.02 -8.20
N PHE A 561 -11.68 -41.01 -9.39
CA PHE A 561 -12.02 -40.07 -10.45
C PHE A 561 -13.46 -40.20 -10.97
N GLU A 562 -13.90 -41.41 -11.32
CA GLU A 562 -15.25 -41.61 -11.88
C GLU A 562 -16.36 -41.10 -10.93
N PRO A 563 -16.43 -41.50 -9.65
CA PRO A 563 -17.45 -40.99 -8.75
C PRO A 563 -17.31 -39.49 -8.49
N TRP A 564 -16.08 -38.98 -8.34
CA TRP A 564 -15.86 -37.54 -8.10
C TRP A 564 -16.29 -36.66 -9.28
N SER A 565 -16.01 -37.10 -10.51
CA SER A 565 -16.40 -36.38 -11.73
C SER A 565 -17.91 -36.21 -11.89
N ARG A 566 -18.70 -37.05 -11.21
CA ARG A 566 -20.18 -37.03 -11.19
C ARG A 566 -20.77 -36.22 -10.03
N VAL A 567 -19.97 -35.82 -9.05
CA VAL A 567 -20.43 -34.93 -7.98
C VAL A 567 -20.84 -33.58 -8.61
N PRO A 568 -22.03 -33.03 -8.33
CA PRO A 568 -22.44 -31.73 -8.86
C PRO A 568 -21.43 -30.62 -8.56
N VAL A 569 -21.28 -29.64 -9.46
CA VAL A 569 -20.28 -28.58 -9.31
C VAL A 569 -20.51 -27.75 -8.04
N GLU A 570 -21.77 -27.60 -7.65
CA GLU A 570 -22.23 -26.86 -6.48
C GLU A 570 -21.64 -27.47 -5.21
N ASN A 571 -21.71 -28.80 -5.09
CA ASN A 571 -21.14 -29.53 -3.97
C ASN A 571 -19.61 -29.48 -3.99
N ARG A 572 -18.97 -29.51 -5.18
CA ARG A 572 -17.51 -29.35 -5.29
C ARG A 572 -17.05 -27.95 -4.89
N ALA A 573 -17.83 -26.92 -5.25
CA ALA A 573 -17.61 -25.54 -4.85
C ALA A 573 -17.86 -25.32 -3.35
N GLU A 574 -18.82 -26.04 -2.75
CA GLU A 574 -19.05 -26.03 -1.30
C GLU A 574 -17.82 -26.49 -0.52
N TYR A 575 -17.16 -27.58 -0.93
CA TYR A 575 -15.90 -27.99 -0.30
C TYR A 575 -14.81 -26.93 -0.38
N ALA A 576 -14.70 -26.19 -1.48
CA ALA A 576 -13.76 -25.07 -1.59
C ALA A 576 -14.11 -23.95 -0.59
N GLY A 577 -15.39 -23.68 -0.37
CA GLY A 577 -15.87 -22.76 0.66
C GLY A 577 -15.53 -23.22 2.08
N LEU A 578 -15.67 -24.52 2.38
CA LEU A 578 -15.30 -25.11 3.68
C LEU A 578 -13.78 -25.02 3.93
N ILE A 579 -12.96 -25.34 2.93
CA ILE A 579 -11.50 -25.22 3.01
C ILE A 579 -11.11 -23.75 3.28
N ALA A 580 -11.72 -22.80 2.57
CA ALA A 580 -11.49 -21.37 2.80
C ALA A 580 -11.88 -20.95 4.22
N ALA A 581 -12.99 -21.46 4.75
CA ALA A 581 -13.44 -21.15 6.12
C ALA A 581 -12.45 -21.68 7.17
N GLU A 582 -12.01 -22.93 7.06
CA GLU A 582 -11.03 -23.51 7.99
C GLU A 582 -9.67 -22.80 7.92
N MET A 583 -9.24 -22.37 6.72
CA MET A 583 -8.04 -21.54 6.56
C MET A 583 -8.16 -20.18 7.26
N ARG A 584 -9.34 -19.53 7.22
CA ARG A 584 -9.57 -18.27 7.95
C ARG A 584 -9.49 -18.46 9.44
N GLU A 585 -10.07 -19.54 9.97
CA GLU A 585 -10.01 -19.88 11.40
C GLU A 585 -8.57 -20.15 11.87
N ARG A 586 -7.78 -20.81 11.02
CA ARG A 586 -6.37 -21.16 11.31
C ARG A 586 -5.36 -20.17 10.73
N ARG A 587 -5.77 -18.96 10.34
CA ARG A 587 -4.95 -18.04 9.54
C ARG A 587 -3.57 -17.75 10.13
N PHE A 588 -3.52 -17.36 11.40
CA PHE A 588 -2.24 -17.05 12.08
C PHE A 588 -1.40 -18.29 12.34
N GLU A 589 -2.03 -19.45 12.59
CA GLU A 589 -1.32 -20.73 12.71
C GLU A 589 -0.61 -21.09 11.38
N LEU A 590 -1.34 -21.01 10.27
CA LEU A 590 -0.80 -21.28 8.93
C LEU A 590 0.31 -20.29 8.58
N ALA A 591 0.12 -19.01 8.86
CA ALA A 591 1.16 -18.00 8.65
C ALA A 591 2.41 -18.29 9.52
N ALA A 592 2.25 -18.68 10.78
CA ALA A 592 3.36 -19.06 11.65
C ALA A 592 4.15 -20.27 11.13
N TRP A 593 3.47 -21.30 10.61
CA TRP A 593 4.15 -22.42 9.92
C TRP A 593 4.94 -21.94 8.71
N ILE A 594 4.37 -21.06 7.90
CA ILE A 594 5.03 -20.50 6.71
C ILE A 594 6.26 -19.66 7.10
N ILE A 595 6.15 -18.81 8.13
CA ILE A 595 7.25 -17.99 8.66
C ILE A 595 8.43 -18.88 9.06
N LEU A 596 8.17 -19.93 9.86
CA LEU A 596 9.21 -20.78 10.41
C LEU A 596 9.76 -21.79 9.40
N GLU A 597 8.93 -22.35 8.52
CA GLU A 597 9.36 -23.35 7.53
C GLU A 597 10.06 -22.72 6.32
N THR A 598 9.57 -21.59 5.82
CA THR A 598 10.06 -21.02 4.55
C THR A 598 10.78 -19.69 4.72
N GLY A 599 10.80 -19.11 5.92
CA GLY A 599 11.52 -17.87 6.18
C GLY A 599 10.82 -16.63 5.60
N LYS A 600 9.50 -16.69 5.35
CA LYS A 600 8.72 -15.52 4.94
C LYS A 600 8.54 -14.55 6.12
N PRO A 601 8.82 -13.25 5.96
CA PRO A 601 8.39 -12.24 6.93
C PRO A 601 6.87 -12.25 7.13
N TRP A 602 6.39 -11.72 8.25
CA TRP A 602 4.98 -11.81 8.66
C TRP A 602 3.98 -11.37 7.59
N LEU A 603 4.21 -10.20 6.97
CA LEU A 603 3.33 -9.66 5.94
C LEU A 603 3.28 -10.56 4.69
N GLU A 604 4.40 -11.20 4.34
CA GLU A 604 4.48 -12.12 3.20
C GLU A 604 3.81 -13.46 3.50
N ALA A 605 3.88 -13.93 4.75
CA ALA A 605 3.22 -15.16 5.19
C ALA A 605 1.70 -14.99 5.31
N ASP A 606 1.24 -13.87 5.88
CA ASP A 606 -0.19 -13.53 5.92
C ASP A 606 -0.79 -13.40 4.51
N ALA A 607 -0.07 -12.77 3.59
CA ALA A 607 -0.46 -12.67 2.19
C ALA A 607 -0.54 -14.03 1.49
N ASP A 608 0.34 -14.99 1.82
CA ASP A 608 0.30 -16.36 1.28
C ASP A 608 -0.99 -17.08 1.70
N VAL A 609 -1.39 -16.95 2.97
CA VAL A 609 -2.64 -17.54 3.47
C VAL A 609 -3.86 -16.87 2.84
N ALA A 610 -3.86 -15.54 2.74
CA ALA A 610 -4.95 -14.79 2.10
C ALA A 610 -5.10 -15.17 0.62
N GLU A 611 -3.99 -15.31 -0.12
CA GLU A 611 -4.01 -15.73 -1.52
C GLU A 611 -4.50 -17.17 -1.69
N ALA A 612 -4.20 -18.08 -0.75
CA ALA A 612 -4.76 -19.43 -0.72
C ALA A 612 -6.31 -19.40 -0.58
N ILE A 613 -6.82 -18.59 0.34
CA ILE A 613 -8.26 -18.38 0.56
C ILE A 613 -8.92 -17.76 -0.68
N ASP A 614 -8.24 -16.81 -1.33
CA ASP A 614 -8.70 -16.21 -2.58
C ASP A 614 -8.87 -17.24 -3.67
N PHE A 615 -7.89 -18.14 -3.86
CA PHE A 615 -8.02 -19.21 -4.86
C PHE A 615 -9.21 -20.14 -4.56
N CYS A 616 -9.44 -20.51 -3.30
CA CYS A 616 -10.58 -21.33 -2.92
C CYS A 616 -11.90 -20.67 -3.33
N THR A 617 -12.11 -19.42 -2.92
CA THR A 617 -13.38 -18.70 -3.16
C THR A 617 -13.57 -18.28 -4.61
N TYR A 618 -12.50 -17.84 -5.28
CA TYR A 618 -12.53 -17.46 -6.70
C TYR A 618 -12.83 -18.66 -7.59
N TYR A 619 -12.12 -19.77 -7.42
CA TYR A 619 -12.33 -20.95 -8.27
C TYR A 619 -13.65 -21.66 -7.98
N ALA A 620 -14.19 -21.57 -6.76
CA ALA A 620 -15.56 -22.00 -6.48
C ALA A 620 -16.57 -21.21 -7.35
N SER A 621 -16.46 -19.87 -7.34
CA SER A 621 -17.31 -18.99 -8.14
C SER A 621 -17.14 -19.24 -9.65
N GLU A 622 -15.91 -19.37 -10.13
CA GLU A 622 -15.63 -19.61 -11.55
C GLU A 622 -16.06 -21.00 -12.01
N ALA A 623 -15.99 -22.02 -11.15
CA ALA A 623 -16.49 -23.36 -11.47
C ALA A 623 -18.00 -23.36 -11.67
N LEU A 624 -18.75 -22.65 -10.80
CA LEU A 624 -20.19 -22.45 -10.97
C LEU A 624 -20.51 -21.73 -12.28
N ARG A 625 -19.79 -20.64 -12.58
CA ARG A 625 -19.94 -19.91 -13.85
C ARG A 625 -19.67 -20.78 -15.07
N LEU A 626 -18.65 -21.66 -15.02
CA LEU A 626 -18.28 -22.54 -16.12
C LEU A 626 -19.22 -23.74 -16.30
N ALA A 627 -19.98 -24.12 -15.27
CA ALA A 627 -20.90 -25.24 -15.35
C ALA A 627 -22.19 -24.92 -16.13
N GLU A 628 -22.54 -23.63 -16.27
CA GLU A 628 -23.66 -23.20 -17.09
C GLU A 628 -23.41 -23.55 -18.58
N PRO A 629 -24.25 -24.39 -19.22
CA PRO A 629 -24.09 -24.74 -20.63
C PRO A 629 -24.23 -23.50 -21.52
N ARG A 630 -23.27 -23.29 -22.44
CA ARG A 630 -23.41 -22.25 -23.45
C ARG A 630 -24.25 -22.80 -24.61
N ARG A 631 -25.42 -22.21 -24.83
CA ARG A 631 -26.38 -22.70 -25.84
C ARG A 631 -26.27 -21.95 -27.17
N CYS A 632 -26.46 -22.68 -28.27
CA CYS A 632 -26.53 -22.13 -29.62
C CYS A 632 -27.58 -22.91 -30.42
N ASP A 633 -28.82 -22.86 -29.93
CA ASP A 633 -29.91 -23.70 -30.40
C ASP A 633 -30.42 -23.25 -31.79
N PHE A 634 -30.92 -24.20 -32.57
CA PHE A 634 -31.62 -23.98 -33.84
C PHE A 634 -33.04 -24.58 -33.74
N PRO A 635 -34.08 -24.06 -34.43
CA PRO A 635 -35.41 -24.66 -34.35
C PRO A 635 -35.41 -26.16 -34.72
N GLY A 636 -35.77 -27.02 -33.76
CA GLY A 636 -35.71 -28.48 -33.91
C GLY A 636 -34.38 -29.13 -33.49
N GLU A 637 -33.42 -28.37 -32.98
CA GLU A 637 -32.12 -28.84 -32.48
C GLU A 637 -31.66 -28.04 -31.26
N GLU A 638 -31.40 -28.72 -30.15
CA GLU A 638 -30.75 -28.11 -28.98
C GLU A 638 -29.25 -28.39 -29.03
N ASN A 639 -28.44 -27.34 -28.85
CA ASN A 639 -26.98 -27.41 -28.86
C ASN A 639 -26.43 -26.83 -27.56
N SER A 640 -25.73 -27.66 -26.79
CA SER A 640 -25.11 -27.29 -25.52
C SER A 640 -23.61 -27.52 -25.55
N TYR A 641 -22.84 -26.44 -25.42
CA TYR A 641 -21.40 -26.48 -25.20
C TYR A 641 -21.11 -26.52 -23.70
N VAL A 642 -20.57 -27.65 -23.25
CA VAL A 642 -20.32 -27.96 -21.83
C VAL A 642 -18.87 -28.39 -21.60
N TYR A 643 -18.46 -28.50 -20.34
CA TYR A 643 -17.12 -28.92 -19.97
C TYR A 643 -17.15 -30.22 -19.17
N ARG A 644 -16.14 -31.08 -19.36
CA ARG A 644 -15.91 -32.30 -18.58
C ARG A 644 -14.50 -32.29 -17.96
N PRO A 645 -14.28 -32.87 -16.78
CA PRO A 645 -12.93 -32.98 -16.22
C PRO A 645 -12.01 -33.82 -17.11
N ARG A 646 -10.70 -33.60 -16.97
CA ARG A 646 -9.65 -34.35 -17.68
C ARG A 646 -9.38 -35.72 -17.07
N GLY A 647 -9.30 -35.82 -15.74
CA GLY A 647 -8.95 -37.05 -15.05
C GLY A 647 -8.07 -36.87 -13.82
N VAL A 648 -6.94 -37.59 -13.77
CA VAL A 648 -5.97 -37.49 -12.66
C VAL A 648 -4.98 -36.37 -12.95
N CYS A 649 -4.85 -35.45 -12.00
CA CYS A 649 -3.96 -34.30 -12.03
C CYS A 649 -2.77 -34.49 -11.08
N ALA A 650 -1.55 -34.44 -11.59
CA ALA A 650 -0.35 -34.30 -10.77
C ALA A 650 -0.10 -32.81 -10.50
N VAL A 651 -0.18 -32.41 -9.24
CA VAL A 651 0.11 -31.04 -8.78
C VAL A 651 1.51 -31.03 -8.18
N ILE A 652 2.44 -30.34 -8.84
CA ILE A 652 3.84 -30.21 -8.43
C ILE A 652 4.10 -28.73 -8.10
N SER A 653 4.16 -28.41 -6.79
CA SER A 653 4.18 -27.02 -6.31
C SER A 653 5.56 -26.56 -5.82
N PRO A 654 5.85 -25.26 -5.86
CA PRO A 654 7.10 -24.69 -5.38
C PRO A 654 7.05 -24.46 -3.87
N TRP A 655 8.20 -24.15 -3.27
CA TRP A 655 8.34 -23.81 -1.84
C TRP A 655 8.12 -22.32 -1.54
N ASN A 656 8.20 -21.44 -2.55
CA ASN A 656 8.25 -19.99 -2.32
C ASN A 656 6.88 -19.36 -2.08
N PHE A 657 5.81 -20.02 -2.50
CA PHE A 657 4.43 -19.75 -2.08
C PHE A 657 3.79 -21.08 -1.65
N PRO A 658 4.20 -21.57 -0.47
CA PRO A 658 4.04 -22.97 -0.10
C PRO A 658 2.58 -23.38 0.13
N LEU A 659 1.71 -22.42 0.51
CA LEU A 659 0.29 -22.66 0.69
C LEU A 659 -0.51 -22.12 -0.50
N ALA A 660 -0.29 -20.87 -0.92
CA ALA A 660 -1.08 -20.22 -1.96
C ALA A 660 -1.08 -20.99 -3.29
N ILE A 661 0.09 -21.24 -3.88
CA ILE A 661 0.19 -21.86 -5.21
C ILE A 661 -0.24 -23.34 -5.16
N LEU A 662 0.13 -24.06 -4.10
CA LEU A 662 -0.29 -25.45 -3.90
C LEU A 662 -1.82 -25.54 -3.79
N THR A 663 -2.43 -24.66 -3.00
CA THR A 663 -3.89 -24.56 -2.87
C THR A 663 -4.51 -24.21 -4.21
N GLY A 664 -4.02 -23.18 -4.90
CA GLY A 664 -4.55 -22.75 -6.19
C GLY A 664 -4.59 -23.86 -7.24
N MET A 665 -3.48 -24.59 -7.43
CA MET A 665 -3.42 -25.70 -8.39
C MET A 665 -4.32 -26.88 -7.98
N THR A 666 -4.35 -27.21 -6.68
CA THR A 666 -5.16 -28.30 -6.15
C THR A 666 -6.66 -27.99 -6.27
N LEU A 667 -7.06 -26.79 -5.87
CA LEU A 667 -8.45 -26.35 -5.88
C LEU A 667 -8.97 -26.26 -7.32
N ALA A 668 -8.20 -25.67 -8.24
CA ALA A 668 -8.57 -25.61 -9.65
C ALA A 668 -8.87 -27.00 -10.25
N ALA A 669 -8.08 -28.01 -9.88
CA ALA A 669 -8.30 -29.40 -10.31
C ALA A 669 -9.56 -30.02 -9.67
N ILE A 670 -9.73 -29.93 -8.35
CA ILE A 670 -10.86 -30.62 -7.70
C ILE A 670 -12.21 -29.98 -8.00
N VAL A 671 -12.31 -28.64 -8.07
CA VAL A 671 -13.60 -27.96 -8.36
C VAL A 671 -14.08 -28.24 -9.79
N THR A 672 -13.16 -28.49 -10.71
CA THR A 672 -13.46 -28.89 -12.09
C THR A 672 -13.75 -30.38 -12.25
N GLY A 673 -13.65 -31.17 -11.18
CA GLY A 673 -14.01 -32.59 -11.14
C GLY A 673 -12.84 -33.56 -11.37
N ASN A 674 -11.60 -33.09 -11.32
CA ASN A 674 -10.40 -33.92 -11.40
C ASN A 674 -10.01 -34.46 -10.01
N THR A 675 -9.23 -35.54 -9.97
CA THR A 675 -8.56 -36.00 -8.74
C THR A 675 -7.10 -35.56 -8.74
N VAL A 676 -6.49 -35.44 -7.56
CA VAL A 676 -5.20 -34.78 -7.38
C VAL A 676 -4.20 -35.67 -6.65
N ILE A 677 -2.97 -35.61 -7.10
CA ILE A 677 -1.77 -36.06 -6.38
C ILE A 677 -0.93 -34.82 -6.10
N MET A 678 -0.85 -34.42 -4.84
CA MET A 678 -0.09 -33.27 -4.37
C MET A 678 1.35 -33.69 -4.09
N LYS A 679 2.29 -33.24 -4.92
CA LYS A 679 3.73 -33.33 -4.68
C LYS A 679 4.25 -31.93 -4.33
N PRO A 680 4.37 -31.57 -3.05
CA PRO A 680 4.97 -30.32 -2.65
C PRO A 680 6.49 -30.31 -2.84
N ALA A 681 7.08 -29.12 -2.84
CA ALA A 681 8.53 -28.96 -2.69
C ALA A 681 9.00 -29.52 -1.33
N GLU A 682 10.22 -30.06 -1.32
CA GLU A 682 10.79 -30.73 -0.15
C GLU A 682 10.93 -29.75 1.04
N GLN A 683 11.28 -28.50 0.73
CA GLN A 683 11.53 -27.45 1.72
C GLN A 683 10.27 -26.97 2.46
N SER A 684 9.07 -27.20 1.91
CA SER A 684 7.81 -26.69 2.46
C SER A 684 6.76 -27.78 2.68
N SER A 685 7.22 -28.99 2.98
CA SER A 685 6.36 -30.17 3.07
C SER A 685 5.49 -30.17 4.33
N VAL A 686 5.85 -29.46 5.41
CA VAL A 686 5.02 -29.36 6.63
C VAL A 686 3.81 -28.45 6.38
N VAL A 687 4.00 -27.28 5.76
CA VAL A 687 2.90 -26.40 5.34
C VAL A 687 1.94 -27.15 4.40
N ALA A 688 2.47 -27.94 3.46
CA ALA A 688 1.65 -28.76 2.59
C ALA A 688 0.88 -29.86 3.35
N ALA A 689 1.47 -30.43 4.42
CA ALA A 689 0.76 -31.35 5.30
C ALA A 689 -0.39 -30.66 6.05
N LYS A 690 -0.24 -29.38 6.46
CA LYS A 690 -1.32 -28.59 7.05
C LYS A 690 -2.47 -28.36 6.08
N LEU A 691 -2.19 -28.12 4.80
CA LEU A 691 -3.23 -28.11 3.77
C LEU A 691 -3.95 -29.47 3.67
N MET A 692 -3.21 -30.59 3.71
CA MET A 692 -3.82 -31.92 3.68
C MET A 692 -4.68 -32.19 4.93
N GLU A 693 -4.28 -31.73 6.11
CA GLU A 693 -5.10 -31.78 7.33
C GLU A 693 -6.45 -31.09 7.10
N ILE A 694 -6.43 -29.86 6.56
CA ILE A 694 -7.65 -29.09 6.24
C ILE A 694 -8.53 -29.82 5.21
N VAL A 695 -7.92 -30.31 4.12
CA VAL A 695 -8.64 -31.06 3.07
C VAL A 695 -9.37 -32.27 3.67
N ARG A 696 -8.75 -32.98 4.62
CA ARG A 696 -9.36 -34.13 5.30
C ARG A 696 -10.45 -33.71 6.28
N ASN A 697 -10.23 -32.67 7.06
CA ASN A 697 -11.20 -32.14 8.02
C ASN A 697 -12.49 -31.66 7.33
N CYS A 698 -12.36 -31.07 6.14
CA CYS A 698 -13.47 -30.66 5.30
C CYS A 698 -14.23 -31.82 4.63
N GLY A 699 -13.80 -33.07 4.83
CA GLY A 699 -14.54 -34.27 4.39
C GLY A 699 -14.40 -34.61 2.91
N ILE A 700 -13.34 -34.14 2.23
CA ILE A 700 -13.07 -34.54 0.84
C ILE A 700 -12.96 -36.08 0.74
N PRO A 701 -13.64 -36.74 -0.21
CA PRO A 701 -13.62 -38.20 -0.30
C PRO A 701 -12.22 -38.79 -0.49
N ALA A 702 -12.00 -39.98 0.07
CA ALA A 702 -10.75 -40.71 -0.06
C ALA A 702 -10.32 -40.88 -1.54
N GLY A 703 -9.05 -40.63 -1.81
CA GLY A 703 -8.45 -40.73 -3.14
C GLY A 703 -8.68 -39.52 -4.04
N VAL A 704 -9.59 -38.60 -3.72
CA VAL A 704 -9.79 -37.37 -4.52
C VAL A 704 -8.59 -36.44 -4.43
N VAL A 705 -7.99 -36.32 -3.23
CA VAL A 705 -6.73 -35.63 -3.01
C VAL A 705 -5.80 -36.59 -2.26
N ASN A 706 -4.58 -36.75 -2.77
CA ASN A 706 -3.54 -37.59 -2.17
C ASN A 706 -2.31 -36.73 -1.88
N PHE A 707 -1.73 -36.86 -0.69
CA PHE A 707 -0.56 -36.12 -0.26
C PHE A 707 0.69 -36.99 -0.39
N LEU A 708 1.58 -36.58 -1.30
CA LEU A 708 2.72 -37.36 -1.76
C LEU A 708 4.02 -36.54 -1.78
N PRO A 709 4.50 -36.04 -0.61
CA PRO A 709 5.85 -35.50 -0.50
C PRO A 709 6.89 -36.57 -0.87
N GLY A 710 7.96 -36.15 -1.54
CA GLY A 710 9.02 -37.03 -2.00
C GLY A 710 10.10 -36.26 -2.77
N ILE A 711 11.24 -36.89 -2.98
CA ILE A 711 12.36 -36.32 -3.74
C ILE A 711 11.96 -36.21 -5.22
N GLY A 712 12.11 -35.02 -5.81
CA GLY A 712 11.70 -34.73 -7.19
C GLY A 712 12.21 -35.74 -8.23
N GLU A 713 13.46 -36.17 -8.11
CA GLU A 713 14.10 -37.14 -9.01
C GLU A 713 13.51 -38.56 -8.89
N ASP A 714 12.95 -38.91 -7.74
CA ASP A 714 12.38 -40.24 -7.49
C ASP A 714 10.91 -40.31 -7.92
N VAL A 715 10.10 -39.32 -7.51
CA VAL A 715 8.64 -39.33 -7.72
C VAL A 715 8.21 -38.61 -8.99
N GLY A 716 8.96 -37.59 -9.42
CA GLY A 716 8.64 -36.74 -10.57
C GLY A 716 8.56 -37.51 -11.90
N PRO A 717 9.55 -38.35 -12.26
CA PRO A 717 9.50 -39.14 -13.48
C PRO A 717 8.30 -40.11 -13.52
N VAL A 718 7.92 -40.67 -12.37
CA VAL A 718 6.73 -41.54 -12.28
C VAL A 718 5.47 -40.74 -12.56
N LEU A 719 5.27 -39.60 -11.86
CA LEU A 719 4.10 -38.74 -12.05
C LEU A 719 3.95 -38.22 -13.48
N THR A 720 5.06 -37.81 -14.09
CA THR A 720 5.05 -37.15 -15.41
C THR A 720 4.85 -38.12 -16.58
N ARG A 721 5.26 -39.38 -16.41
CA ARG A 721 5.21 -40.41 -17.48
C ARG A 721 4.12 -41.46 -17.30
N HIS A 722 3.44 -41.53 -16.16
CA HIS A 722 2.44 -42.58 -15.92
C HIS A 722 1.21 -42.47 -16.84
N PRO A 723 0.73 -43.57 -17.47
CA PRO A 723 -0.37 -43.53 -18.45
C PRO A 723 -1.71 -43.05 -17.87
N ASP A 724 -1.91 -43.22 -16.55
CA ASP A 724 -3.06 -42.73 -15.80
C ASP A 724 -2.85 -41.33 -15.19
N VAL A 725 -1.98 -40.48 -15.72
CA VAL A 725 -1.94 -39.06 -15.37
C VAL A 725 -2.34 -38.27 -16.61
N ASP A 726 -3.44 -37.51 -16.53
CA ASP A 726 -4.04 -36.79 -17.66
C ASP A 726 -3.64 -35.32 -17.73
N LEU A 727 -3.26 -34.75 -16.59
CA LEU A 727 -2.93 -33.34 -16.41
C LEU A 727 -1.77 -33.20 -15.43
N ILE A 728 -0.86 -32.27 -15.71
CA ILE A 728 0.21 -31.87 -14.80
C ILE A 728 0.09 -30.36 -14.59
N ALA A 729 -0.14 -29.94 -13.36
CA ALA A 729 -0.04 -28.55 -12.94
C ALA A 729 1.30 -28.37 -12.21
N PHE A 730 2.19 -27.59 -12.80
CA PHE A 730 3.54 -27.36 -12.33
C PHE A 730 3.81 -25.87 -12.15
N THR A 731 4.44 -25.52 -11.03
CA THR A 731 5.09 -24.22 -10.88
C THR A 731 6.48 -24.40 -10.29
N GLY A 732 7.50 -23.86 -10.96
CA GLY A 732 8.88 -24.03 -10.55
C GLY A 732 9.89 -23.52 -11.57
N SER A 733 11.08 -24.13 -11.62
CA SER A 733 12.15 -23.67 -12.50
C SER A 733 11.87 -23.93 -13.98
N GLN A 734 12.45 -23.10 -14.85
CA GLN A 734 12.37 -23.29 -16.30
C GLN A 734 12.88 -24.68 -16.73
N ALA A 735 13.99 -25.15 -16.18
CA ALA A 735 14.60 -26.41 -16.57
C ALA A 735 13.67 -27.60 -16.31
N VAL A 736 13.06 -27.66 -15.12
CA VAL A 736 12.13 -28.73 -14.75
C VAL A 736 10.83 -28.61 -15.55
N GLY A 737 10.29 -27.40 -15.75
CA GLY A 737 9.07 -27.20 -16.54
C GLY A 737 9.22 -27.64 -18.00
N LEU A 738 10.39 -27.43 -18.62
CA LEU A 738 10.67 -27.91 -19.98
C LEU A 738 10.82 -29.43 -20.03
N GLU A 739 11.46 -30.05 -19.04
CA GLU A 739 11.55 -31.52 -18.96
C GLU A 739 10.16 -32.16 -18.77
N ILE A 740 9.29 -31.57 -17.94
CA ILE A 740 7.91 -32.03 -17.79
C ILE A 740 7.15 -31.95 -19.12
N ASN A 741 7.30 -30.84 -19.86
CA ASN A 741 6.67 -30.71 -21.19
C ASN A 741 7.19 -31.76 -22.17
N HIS A 742 8.50 -32.02 -22.17
CA HIS A 742 9.12 -33.05 -23.00
C HIS A 742 8.56 -34.44 -22.66
N ALA A 743 8.59 -34.83 -21.38
CA ALA A 743 8.09 -36.12 -20.91
C ALA A 743 6.58 -36.28 -21.16
N ALA A 744 5.78 -35.23 -20.98
CA ALA A 744 4.33 -35.27 -21.18
C ALA A 744 3.92 -35.44 -22.65
N ALA A 745 4.80 -35.06 -23.59
CA ALA A 745 4.57 -35.24 -25.03
C ALA A 745 4.69 -36.71 -25.47
N GLU A 746 5.37 -37.56 -24.69
CA GLU A 746 5.45 -38.99 -24.94
C GLU A 746 4.13 -39.69 -24.59
N THR A 747 3.56 -40.42 -25.56
CA THR A 747 2.32 -41.19 -25.38
C THR A 747 2.66 -42.67 -25.21
N LEU A 748 2.47 -43.20 -24.00
CA LEU A 748 2.77 -44.60 -23.70
C LEU A 748 1.62 -45.54 -24.07
N ALA A 749 1.92 -46.82 -24.26
CA ALA A 749 0.90 -47.85 -24.45
C ALA A 749 -0.07 -47.89 -23.25
N GLY A 750 -1.38 -47.85 -23.53
CA GLY A 750 -2.43 -47.84 -22.50
C GLY A 750 -2.90 -46.45 -22.07
N GLN A 751 -2.19 -45.38 -22.44
CA GLN A 751 -2.63 -44.00 -22.21
C GLN A 751 -3.79 -43.64 -23.16
N LYS A 752 -4.87 -43.07 -22.61
CA LYS A 752 -6.09 -42.73 -23.38
C LYS A 752 -6.15 -41.27 -23.83
N ASN A 753 -5.54 -40.37 -23.06
CA ASN A 753 -5.60 -38.93 -23.28
C ASN A 753 -4.21 -38.36 -23.56
N VAL A 754 -4.12 -37.35 -24.42
CA VAL A 754 -2.91 -36.51 -24.50
C VAL A 754 -2.80 -35.71 -23.21
N ARG A 755 -1.65 -35.79 -22.53
CA ARG A 755 -1.45 -35.08 -21.26
C ARG A 755 -1.48 -33.58 -21.50
N ARG A 756 -2.21 -32.86 -20.66
CA ARG A 756 -2.11 -31.40 -20.59
C ARG A 756 -1.02 -31.05 -19.57
N VAL A 757 -0.16 -30.10 -19.90
CA VAL A 757 0.74 -29.46 -18.94
C VAL A 757 0.27 -28.04 -18.74
N ILE A 758 0.21 -27.60 -17.48
CA ILE A 758 0.08 -26.21 -17.07
C ILE A 758 1.39 -25.90 -16.36
N ALA A 759 2.25 -25.09 -16.98
CA ALA A 759 3.56 -24.77 -16.44
C ALA A 759 3.71 -23.26 -16.30
N GLU A 760 3.81 -22.80 -15.06
CA GLU A 760 4.33 -21.48 -14.71
C GLU A 760 5.79 -21.63 -14.29
N MET A 761 6.65 -20.85 -14.91
CA MET A 761 8.11 -20.93 -14.78
C MET A 761 8.68 -19.59 -14.32
N GLY A 762 10.00 -19.53 -14.25
CA GLY A 762 10.74 -18.37 -13.77
C GLY A 762 10.64 -17.09 -14.60
N GLY A 763 11.26 -16.03 -14.09
CA GLY A 763 11.31 -14.72 -14.71
C GLY A 763 12.67 -14.05 -14.62
N LYS A 764 12.94 -13.14 -15.58
CA LYS A 764 14.04 -12.16 -15.47
C LYS A 764 13.49 -10.75 -15.56
N ASN A 765 12.67 -10.43 -14.56
CA ASN A 765 11.78 -9.28 -14.57
C ASN A 765 12.53 -7.96 -14.49
N ALA A 766 11.99 -6.94 -15.16
CA ALA A 766 12.59 -5.61 -15.22
C ALA A 766 11.62 -4.50 -14.79
N ILE A 767 12.16 -3.50 -14.10
CA ILE A 767 11.51 -2.20 -13.90
C ILE A 767 12.28 -1.15 -14.69
N ILE A 768 11.58 -0.38 -15.53
CA ILE A 768 12.13 0.80 -16.20
C ILE A 768 11.91 2.02 -15.30
N VAL A 769 12.93 2.86 -15.13
CA VAL A 769 12.86 4.14 -14.44
C VAL A 769 13.09 5.25 -15.47
N ASP A 770 12.01 5.93 -15.84
CA ASP A 770 12.00 7.02 -16.83
C ASP A 770 12.58 8.32 -16.24
N GLU A 771 12.90 9.28 -17.11
CA GLU A 771 13.52 10.56 -16.71
C GLU A 771 12.64 11.43 -15.80
N ASP A 772 11.33 11.20 -15.84
CA ASP A 772 10.32 11.96 -15.12
C ASP A 772 9.71 11.15 -13.95
N ALA A 773 10.29 9.99 -13.64
CA ALA A 773 9.84 9.13 -12.56
C ALA A 773 9.80 9.89 -11.22
N ASP A 774 8.81 9.57 -10.38
CA ASP A 774 8.88 9.90 -8.96
C ASP A 774 9.88 8.95 -8.29
N LEU A 775 11.03 9.48 -7.86
CA LEU A 775 12.10 8.66 -7.28
C LEU A 775 11.74 8.13 -5.89
N ASP A 776 10.84 8.78 -5.15
CA ASP A 776 10.38 8.28 -3.84
C ASP A 776 9.64 6.94 -4.04
N GLU A 777 8.72 6.93 -5.01
CA GLU A 777 7.92 5.74 -5.36
C GLU A 777 8.76 4.69 -6.11
N ALA A 778 9.61 5.12 -7.05
CA ALA A 778 10.43 4.22 -7.85
C ALA A 778 11.44 3.46 -6.99
N VAL A 779 12.13 4.14 -6.07
CA VAL A 779 13.10 3.48 -5.17
C VAL A 779 12.39 2.50 -4.25
N GLN A 780 11.30 2.92 -3.58
CA GLN A 780 10.56 2.02 -2.69
C GLN A 780 10.00 0.80 -3.44
N GLY A 781 9.44 1.00 -4.62
CA GLY A 781 8.88 -0.09 -5.42
C GLY A 781 9.94 -1.04 -5.96
N VAL A 782 11.11 -0.54 -6.36
CA VAL A 782 12.25 -1.39 -6.75
C VAL A 782 12.77 -2.17 -5.55
N VAL A 783 12.93 -1.54 -4.37
CA VAL A 783 13.35 -2.21 -3.13
C VAL A 783 12.39 -3.35 -2.77
N ARG A 784 11.08 -3.07 -2.74
CA ARG A 784 10.05 -4.09 -2.45
C ARG A 784 10.05 -5.21 -3.48
N SER A 785 10.15 -4.87 -4.77
CA SER A 785 10.12 -5.85 -5.85
C SER A 785 11.38 -6.74 -5.88
N ALA A 786 12.56 -6.18 -5.58
CA ALA A 786 13.83 -6.89 -5.69
C ALA A 786 14.16 -7.72 -4.45
N PHE A 787 13.82 -7.20 -3.27
CA PHE A 787 14.29 -7.77 -2.01
C PHE A 787 13.19 -8.27 -1.08
N GLY A 788 11.91 -8.01 -1.39
CA GLY A 788 10.78 -8.62 -0.69
C GLY A 788 10.89 -10.15 -0.70
N TYR A 789 10.80 -10.78 0.48
CA TYR A 789 11.08 -12.20 0.68
C TYR A 789 12.46 -12.64 0.12
N ALA A 790 13.48 -11.81 0.34
CA ALA A 790 14.85 -12.02 -0.16
C ALA A 790 14.93 -12.24 -1.69
N GLY A 791 13.99 -11.67 -2.46
CA GLY A 791 13.95 -11.83 -3.93
C GLY A 791 13.51 -13.22 -4.40
N GLN A 792 12.97 -14.06 -3.52
CA GLN A 792 12.54 -15.44 -3.82
C GLN A 792 11.11 -15.48 -4.40
N LYS A 793 10.85 -14.62 -5.38
CA LYS A 793 9.58 -14.57 -6.11
C LYS A 793 9.88 -14.69 -7.59
N CYS A 794 9.10 -15.48 -8.32
CA CYS A 794 9.19 -15.53 -9.78
C CYS A 794 8.92 -14.14 -10.40
N SER A 795 8.14 -13.28 -9.72
CA SER A 795 7.88 -11.88 -10.07
C SER A 795 8.93 -10.88 -9.56
N ALA A 796 9.98 -11.30 -8.84
CA ALA A 796 10.94 -10.38 -8.25
C ALA A 796 11.68 -9.55 -9.32
N CYS A 797 11.85 -8.26 -9.05
CA CYS A 797 12.65 -7.38 -9.91
C CYS A 797 14.13 -7.75 -9.77
N SER A 798 14.72 -8.28 -10.83
CA SER A 798 16.16 -8.63 -10.85
C SER A 798 16.96 -7.72 -11.78
N ARG A 799 16.27 -6.85 -12.52
CA ARG A 799 16.86 -5.83 -13.38
C ARG A 799 16.13 -4.50 -13.19
N VAL A 800 16.86 -3.45 -12.90
CA VAL A 800 16.33 -2.10 -13.00
C VAL A 800 17.04 -1.37 -14.13
N ILE A 801 16.25 -0.89 -15.09
CA ILE A 801 16.73 -0.26 -16.31
C ILE A 801 16.46 1.23 -16.17
N VAL A 802 17.51 2.03 -16.05
CA VAL A 802 17.40 3.43 -15.62
C VAL A 802 17.90 4.34 -16.73
N LEU A 803 17.08 5.33 -17.08
CA LEU A 803 17.46 6.33 -18.06
C LEU A 803 18.61 7.21 -17.53
N GLU A 804 19.52 7.57 -18.43
CA GLU A 804 20.77 8.25 -18.13
C GLU A 804 20.60 9.54 -17.30
N THR A 805 19.53 10.30 -17.54
CA THR A 805 19.26 11.59 -16.88
C THR A 805 19.00 11.47 -15.37
N VAL A 806 18.44 10.34 -14.94
CA VAL A 806 18.08 10.04 -13.53
C VAL A 806 18.92 8.93 -12.91
N TYR A 807 19.89 8.39 -13.65
CA TYR A 807 20.73 7.26 -13.20
C TYR A 807 21.40 7.51 -11.85
N GLU A 808 22.23 8.55 -11.75
CA GLU A 808 22.98 8.84 -10.52
C GLU A 808 22.09 9.09 -9.28
N PRO A 809 21.08 9.98 -9.31
CA PRO A 809 20.25 10.21 -8.14
C PRO A 809 19.43 8.96 -7.75
N PHE A 810 18.96 8.19 -8.73
CA PHE A 810 18.26 6.94 -8.45
C PHE A 810 19.17 5.91 -7.77
N VAL A 811 20.36 5.67 -8.34
CA VAL A 811 21.32 4.69 -7.80
C VAL A 811 21.77 5.07 -6.39
N GLN A 812 22.04 6.35 -6.14
CA GLN A 812 22.41 6.84 -4.81
C GLN A 812 21.30 6.57 -3.78
N ARG A 813 20.06 6.99 -4.09
CA ARG A 813 18.92 6.82 -3.19
C ARG A 813 18.57 5.35 -2.96
N LEU A 814 18.61 4.53 -4.01
CA LEU A 814 18.40 3.09 -3.92
C LEU A 814 19.44 2.42 -3.02
N THR A 815 20.72 2.78 -3.17
CA THR A 815 21.81 2.22 -2.37
C THR A 815 21.63 2.51 -0.88
N GLU A 816 21.30 3.76 -0.52
CA GLU A 816 21.08 4.12 0.88
C GLU A 816 19.81 3.50 1.47
N ALA A 817 18.74 3.37 0.66
CA ALA A 817 17.54 2.66 1.07
C ALA A 817 17.84 1.18 1.37
N VAL A 818 18.60 0.50 0.51
CA VAL A 818 18.94 -0.92 0.68
C VAL A 818 19.87 -1.15 1.89
N LYS A 819 20.83 -0.25 2.13
CA LYS A 819 21.67 -0.29 3.35
C LYS A 819 20.87 -0.19 4.64
N SER A 820 19.69 0.42 4.58
CA SER A 820 18.84 0.68 5.75
C SER A 820 17.90 -0.48 6.09
N LEU A 821 17.83 -1.50 5.23
CA LEU A 821 16.96 -2.66 5.43
C LEU A 821 17.47 -3.55 6.56
N GLN A 822 16.55 -3.98 7.42
CA GLN A 822 16.85 -4.92 8.49
C GLN A 822 16.89 -6.36 7.94
N ILE A 823 18.05 -7.00 8.04
CA ILE A 823 18.24 -8.43 7.77
C ILE A 823 18.10 -9.17 9.11
N GLY A 824 17.26 -10.19 9.16
CA GLY A 824 16.98 -10.89 10.41
C GLY A 824 16.16 -12.16 10.25
N PRO A 825 15.96 -12.93 11.32
CA PRO A 825 15.04 -14.06 11.34
C PRO A 825 13.63 -13.64 10.91
N ALA A 826 12.96 -14.48 10.13
CA ALA A 826 11.65 -14.17 9.56
C ALA A 826 10.54 -13.97 10.61
N GLU A 827 10.72 -14.55 11.81
CA GLU A 827 9.78 -14.41 12.94
C GLU A 827 9.89 -13.05 13.64
N ASP A 828 10.98 -12.30 13.44
CA ASP A 828 11.09 -10.92 13.95
C ASP A 828 10.24 -10.00 13.05
N PRO A 829 9.23 -9.29 13.60
CA PRO A 829 8.38 -8.40 12.82
C PRO A 829 9.13 -7.24 12.15
N GLY A 830 10.32 -6.87 12.64
CA GLY A 830 11.18 -5.83 12.05
C GLY A 830 11.90 -6.28 10.78
N THR A 831 12.05 -7.58 10.58
CA THR A 831 12.78 -8.16 9.45
C THR A 831 12.18 -7.75 8.11
N LYS A 832 13.01 -7.14 7.26
CA LYS A 832 12.67 -6.86 5.86
C LYS A 832 13.25 -7.90 4.92
N ILE A 833 14.46 -8.36 5.22
CA ILE A 833 15.17 -9.38 4.44
C ILE A 833 15.37 -10.62 5.32
N GLY A 834 14.58 -11.66 5.04
CA GLY A 834 14.72 -12.98 5.65
C GLY A 834 15.88 -13.79 5.06
N PRO A 835 16.03 -15.05 5.48
CA PRO A 835 16.96 -15.99 4.86
C PRO A 835 16.49 -16.40 3.45
N VAL A 836 17.39 -16.98 2.65
CA VAL A 836 16.98 -17.81 1.52
C VAL A 836 16.57 -19.21 2.00
N ILE A 837 15.86 -19.97 1.18
CA ILE A 837 15.16 -21.19 1.60
C ILE A 837 16.07 -22.28 2.20
N ASP A 838 17.30 -22.41 1.72
CA ASP A 838 18.25 -23.42 2.19
C ASP A 838 19.72 -23.03 1.90
N ASN A 839 20.64 -23.83 2.44
CA ASN A 839 22.07 -23.61 2.27
C ASN A 839 22.51 -23.83 0.82
N GLU A 840 21.88 -24.74 0.08
CA GLU A 840 22.19 -24.98 -1.34
C GLU A 840 21.90 -23.72 -2.17
N SER A 841 20.74 -23.09 -1.96
CA SER A 841 20.37 -21.83 -2.60
C SER A 841 21.36 -20.72 -2.24
N ARG A 842 21.76 -20.62 -0.97
CA ARG A 842 22.77 -19.66 -0.52
C ARG A 842 24.12 -19.87 -1.22
N GLU A 843 24.61 -21.10 -1.24
CA GLU A 843 25.90 -21.45 -1.85
C GLU A 843 25.89 -21.22 -3.36
N ARG A 844 24.80 -21.60 -4.05
CA ARG A 844 24.60 -21.33 -5.48
C ARG A 844 24.65 -19.83 -5.78
N LEU A 845 23.97 -19.01 -4.98
CA LEU A 845 23.98 -17.55 -5.13
C LEU A 845 25.38 -16.96 -4.89
N GLN A 846 26.06 -17.39 -3.82
CA GLN A 846 27.42 -16.92 -3.50
C GLN A 846 28.43 -17.32 -4.57
N GLU A 847 28.34 -18.55 -5.10
CA GLU A 847 29.18 -19.02 -6.19
C GLU A 847 28.93 -18.23 -7.47
N PHE A 848 27.65 -17.95 -7.80
CA PHE A 848 27.32 -17.10 -8.95
C PHE A 848 27.91 -15.71 -8.78
N ILE A 849 27.71 -15.05 -7.63
CA ILE A 849 28.23 -13.72 -7.31
C ILE A 849 29.76 -13.68 -7.43
N ARG A 850 30.47 -14.69 -6.91
CA ARG A 850 31.94 -14.77 -6.99
C ARG A 850 32.48 -14.91 -8.41
N LYS A 851 31.67 -15.40 -9.36
CA LYS A 851 32.05 -15.58 -10.77
C LYS A 851 31.76 -14.37 -11.65
N ILE A 852 31.13 -13.33 -11.12
CA ILE A 852 30.84 -12.11 -11.89
C ILE A 852 32.16 -11.37 -12.13
N ASP A 853 32.53 -11.24 -13.41
CA ASP A 853 33.67 -10.43 -13.83
C ASP A 853 33.38 -8.93 -13.57
N PRO A 854 34.18 -8.23 -12.74
CA PRO A 854 33.98 -6.81 -12.49
C PRO A 854 34.13 -5.91 -13.73
N GLU A 855 34.91 -6.33 -14.74
CA GLU A 855 35.16 -5.54 -15.95
C GLU A 855 34.03 -5.68 -16.98
N HIS A 856 33.50 -6.89 -17.16
CA HIS A 856 32.54 -7.19 -18.25
C HIS A 856 31.20 -7.74 -17.76
N GLY A 857 31.10 -8.23 -16.53
CA GLY A 857 29.92 -8.87 -15.94
C GLY A 857 29.06 -7.95 -15.06
N GLY A 858 29.64 -6.86 -14.57
CA GLY A 858 28.99 -5.86 -13.73
C GLY A 858 29.85 -5.46 -12.53
N GLN A 859 29.85 -4.17 -12.18
CA GLN A 859 30.59 -3.66 -11.03
C GLN A 859 29.75 -3.80 -9.75
N LEU A 860 30.29 -4.48 -8.73
CA LEU A 860 29.65 -4.56 -7.42
C LEU A 860 29.60 -3.17 -6.76
N LEU A 861 28.41 -2.63 -6.57
CA LEU A 861 28.18 -1.34 -5.91
C LEU A 861 27.91 -1.52 -4.41
N LEU A 862 27.11 -2.53 -4.06
CA LEU A 862 26.71 -2.80 -2.68
C LEU A 862 26.65 -4.30 -2.45
N ALA A 863 27.23 -4.75 -1.33
CA ALA A 863 26.99 -6.06 -0.73
C ALA A 863 26.73 -5.83 0.76
N VAL A 864 25.52 -6.13 1.21
CA VAL A 864 25.17 -6.00 2.64
C VAL A 864 25.57 -7.29 3.35
N ASP A 865 26.40 -7.19 4.38
CA ASP A 865 26.84 -8.35 5.17
C ASP A 865 25.74 -8.76 6.17
N PRO A 866 25.21 -10.00 6.11
CA PRO A 866 24.28 -10.51 7.14
C PRO A 866 24.96 -10.76 8.50
N GLY A 867 26.28 -10.59 8.62
CA GLY A 867 27.02 -10.69 9.86
C GLY A 867 26.93 -12.09 10.47
N THR A 868 26.69 -12.16 11.78
CA THR A 868 26.61 -13.44 12.52
C THR A 868 25.43 -14.32 12.11
N LEU A 869 24.40 -13.77 11.45
CA LEU A 869 23.24 -14.53 10.98
C LEU A 869 23.64 -15.60 9.96
N SER A 870 24.68 -15.34 9.15
CA SER A 870 25.24 -16.31 8.18
C SER A 870 25.68 -17.64 8.80
N ARG A 871 25.97 -17.66 10.12
CA ARG A 871 26.35 -18.87 10.87
C ARG A 871 25.15 -19.59 11.48
N GLN A 872 24.00 -18.94 11.58
CA GLN A 872 22.78 -19.48 12.21
C GLN A 872 21.82 -20.05 11.18
N GLY A 873 21.67 -19.35 10.06
CA GLY A 873 20.73 -19.68 9.00
C GLY A 873 21.28 -19.45 7.59
N SER A 874 20.42 -19.68 6.62
CA SER A 874 20.70 -19.57 5.19
C SER A 874 20.63 -18.11 4.72
N PHE A 875 21.39 -17.21 5.35
CA PHE A 875 21.33 -15.78 5.04
C PHE A 875 22.29 -15.37 3.93
N ILE A 876 21.79 -14.53 3.02
CA ILE A 876 22.55 -13.75 2.05
C ILE A 876 21.96 -12.35 2.00
N GLY A 877 22.79 -11.32 2.19
CA GLY A 877 22.31 -9.94 2.15
C GLY A 877 22.10 -9.44 0.71
N PRO A 878 21.41 -8.30 0.53
CA PRO A 878 21.27 -7.67 -0.77
C PRO A 878 22.59 -7.38 -1.47
N HIS A 879 22.65 -7.71 -2.77
CA HIS A 879 23.74 -7.35 -3.67
C HIS A 879 23.24 -6.49 -4.83
N ILE A 880 23.91 -5.38 -5.11
CA ILE A 880 23.58 -4.47 -6.21
C ILE A 880 24.80 -4.35 -7.13
N PHE A 881 24.59 -4.58 -8.41
CA PHE A 881 25.59 -4.41 -9.46
C PHE A 881 25.19 -3.28 -10.40
N THR A 882 26.14 -2.43 -10.77
CA THR A 882 26.00 -1.36 -11.76
C THR A 882 26.81 -1.64 -13.01
N ASN A 883 26.59 -0.85 -14.07
CA ASN A 883 27.29 -1.00 -15.35
C ASN A 883 27.15 -2.43 -15.91
N VAL A 884 25.99 -3.05 -15.70
CA VAL A 884 25.74 -4.43 -16.15
C VAL A 884 25.41 -4.40 -17.63
N ASP A 885 26.20 -5.11 -18.44
CA ASP A 885 25.87 -5.36 -19.84
C ASP A 885 24.62 -6.28 -19.92
N PRO A 886 23.55 -5.87 -20.65
CA PRO A 886 22.34 -6.67 -20.84
C PRO A 886 22.54 -8.10 -21.32
N ALA A 887 23.64 -8.41 -22.02
CA ALA A 887 23.94 -9.74 -22.54
C ALA A 887 24.57 -10.69 -21.50
N THR A 888 25.00 -10.17 -20.35
CA THR A 888 25.70 -10.97 -19.33
C THR A 888 24.79 -12.00 -18.65
N PRO A 889 25.35 -13.09 -18.10
CA PRO A 889 24.58 -14.04 -17.30
C PRO A 889 23.80 -13.38 -16.16
N LEU A 890 24.36 -12.34 -15.51
CA LEU A 890 23.69 -11.60 -14.44
C LEU A 890 22.39 -10.93 -14.92
N ALA A 891 22.37 -10.41 -16.14
CA ALA A 891 21.18 -9.80 -16.76
C ALA A 891 20.25 -10.82 -17.46
N GLN A 892 20.68 -12.05 -17.70
CA GLN A 892 19.93 -13.03 -18.49
C GLN A 892 19.40 -14.23 -17.71
N GLN A 893 20.06 -14.63 -16.62
CA GLN A 893 19.72 -15.83 -15.84
C GLN A 893 18.92 -15.47 -14.58
N GLU A 894 17.89 -16.27 -14.28
CA GLU A 894 17.15 -16.17 -13.02
C GLU A 894 18.02 -16.71 -11.87
N LEU A 895 18.18 -15.90 -10.81
CA LEU A 895 19.01 -16.25 -9.66
C LEU A 895 18.18 -16.68 -8.44
N PHE A 896 16.97 -16.14 -8.32
CA PHE A 896 16.03 -16.43 -7.23
C PHE A 896 16.60 -16.08 -5.84
N GLY A 897 17.08 -14.85 -5.69
CA GLY A 897 17.73 -14.34 -4.49
C GLY A 897 17.90 -12.82 -4.54
N PRO A 898 18.45 -12.19 -3.49
CA PRO A 898 18.47 -10.74 -3.33
C PRO A 898 19.62 -10.08 -4.11
N VAL A 899 19.63 -10.27 -5.43
CA VAL A 899 20.67 -9.79 -6.35
C VAL A 899 20.02 -8.94 -7.45
N LEU A 900 20.39 -7.66 -7.52
CA LEU A 900 19.83 -6.67 -8.44
C LEU A 900 20.89 -6.17 -9.43
N ALA A 901 20.57 -6.23 -10.73
CA ALA A 901 21.35 -5.63 -11.80
C ALA A 901 20.78 -4.26 -12.20
N ILE A 902 21.61 -3.22 -12.16
CA ILE A 902 21.27 -1.88 -12.63
C ILE A 902 21.89 -1.69 -14.03
N ILE A 903 21.03 -1.41 -15.00
CA ILE A 903 21.40 -1.22 -16.40
C ILE A 903 21.10 0.23 -16.79
N ARG A 904 22.13 0.96 -17.21
CA ARG A 904 22.00 2.33 -17.71
C ARG A 904 21.63 2.31 -19.19
N VAL A 905 20.63 3.10 -19.58
CA VAL A 905 20.23 3.28 -20.99
C VAL A 905 20.03 4.75 -21.31
N ARG A 906 20.13 5.12 -22.58
CA ARG A 906 20.00 6.53 -23.00
C ARG A 906 18.56 6.92 -23.29
N THR A 907 17.81 6.03 -23.92
CA THR A 907 16.47 6.30 -24.43
C THR A 907 15.46 5.28 -23.94
N LEU A 908 14.18 5.62 -24.05
CA LEU A 908 13.08 4.67 -23.81
C LEU A 908 13.13 3.47 -24.77
N ASP A 909 13.54 3.69 -26.02
CA ASP A 909 13.65 2.62 -27.02
C ASP A 909 14.71 1.59 -26.62
N ASP A 910 15.87 2.05 -26.12
CA ASP A 910 16.88 1.19 -25.53
C ASP A 910 16.33 0.46 -24.30
N ALA A 911 15.58 1.16 -23.45
CA ALA A 911 15.00 0.59 -22.24
C ALA A 911 14.05 -0.59 -22.55
N ILE A 912 13.14 -0.40 -23.51
CA ILE A 912 12.20 -1.43 -23.96
C ILE A 912 12.95 -2.59 -24.62
N THR A 913 13.96 -2.28 -25.45
CA THR A 913 14.80 -3.30 -26.11
C THR A 913 15.52 -4.17 -25.09
N VAL A 914 16.16 -3.56 -24.09
CA VAL A 914 16.84 -4.27 -23.00
C VAL A 914 15.85 -5.06 -22.15
N ALA A 915 14.70 -4.49 -21.81
CA ALA A 915 13.68 -5.16 -21.00
C ALA A 915 13.17 -6.45 -21.71
N ASN A 916 12.87 -6.35 -23.01
CA ASN A 916 12.39 -7.45 -23.84
C ASN A 916 13.49 -8.45 -24.26
N GLY A 917 14.77 -8.07 -24.13
CA GLY A 917 15.95 -8.82 -24.56
C GLY A 917 16.29 -10.06 -23.74
N THR A 918 15.34 -10.62 -22.99
CA THR A 918 15.49 -11.90 -22.27
C THR A 918 14.56 -12.96 -22.84
N ARG A 919 14.83 -14.22 -22.54
CA ARG A 919 13.98 -15.34 -22.95
C ARG A 919 12.66 -15.44 -22.16
N TYR A 920 12.51 -14.61 -21.12
CA TYR A 920 11.38 -14.61 -20.19
C TYR A 920 10.36 -13.51 -20.55
N ALA A 921 9.14 -13.64 -20.04
CA ALA A 921 8.07 -12.63 -20.15
C ALA A 921 7.02 -12.82 -19.03
N LEU A 922 7.46 -12.79 -17.76
CA LEU A 922 6.58 -12.98 -16.60
C LEU A 922 6.03 -11.64 -16.09
N THR A 923 6.85 -10.84 -15.41
CA THR A 923 6.47 -9.51 -14.94
C THR A 923 7.41 -8.43 -15.47
N ALA A 924 6.86 -7.23 -15.67
CA ALA A 924 7.65 -6.03 -15.95
C ALA A 924 6.94 -4.80 -15.40
N GLY A 925 7.66 -3.70 -15.24
CA GLY A 925 7.05 -2.43 -14.88
C GLY A 925 7.80 -1.21 -15.34
N VAL A 926 7.17 -0.05 -15.16
CA VAL A 926 7.79 1.25 -15.42
C VAL A 926 7.33 2.27 -14.38
N TYR A 927 8.26 3.12 -13.97
CA TYR A 927 7.98 4.38 -13.29
C TYR A 927 8.16 5.52 -14.29
N SER A 928 7.05 6.18 -14.63
CA SER A 928 7.00 7.31 -15.57
C SER A 928 5.74 8.12 -15.32
N ARG A 929 5.83 9.44 -15.51
CA ARG A 929 4.69 10.36 -15.47
C ARG A 929 4.39 10.95 -16.85
N SER A 930 4.95 10.38 -17.92
CA SER A 930 4.68 10.76 -19.30
C SER A 930 3.52 9.90 -19.83
N PRO A 931 2.35 10.48 -20.14
CA PRO A 931 1.24 9.74 -20.74
C PRO A 931 1.65 8.98 -22.01
N VAL A 932 2.55 9.56 -22.82
CA VAL A 932 3.08 8.95 -24.05
C VAL A 932 3.99 7.77 -23.72
N THR A 933 4.96 7.91 -22.80
CA THR A 933 5.79 6.77 -22.35
C THR A 933 4.91 5.64 -21.83
N LEU A 934 3.97 5.95 -20.94
CA LEU A 934 3.08 4.93 -20.35
C LEU A 934 2.22 4.24 -21.43
N LYS A 935 1.77 4.95 -22.45
CA LYS A 935 1.03 4.37 -23.58
C LYS A 935 1.92 3.45 -24.42
N ARG A 936 3.15 3.86 -24.71
CA ARG A 936 4.13 3.05 -25.45
C ARG A 936 4.51 1.79 -24.70
N VAL A 937 4.84 1.89 -23.42
CA VAL A 937 5.19 0.73 -22.58
C VAL A 937 4.05 -0.29 -22.53
N ARG A 938 2.79 0.14 -22.47
CA ARG A 938 1.63 -0.78 -22.55
C ARG A 938 1.56 -1.57 -23.86
N ALA A 939 2.01 -0.98 -24.97
CA ALA A 939 1.94 -1.60 -26.29
C ALA A 939 3.18 -2.46 -26.61
N GLU A 940 4.35 -2.06 -26.11
CA GLU A 940 5.65 -2.57 -26.57
C GLU A 940 6.37 -3.46 -25.55
N LEU A 941 6.11 -3.29 -24.24
CA LEU A 941 6.81 -4.06 -23.19
C LEU A 941 6.19 -5.47 -23.04
N GLN A 942 7.02 -6.49 -23.19
CA GLN A 942 6.58 -7.88 -23.32
C GLN A 942 6.67 -8.62 -21.97
N ALA A 943 5.55 -8.64 -21.26
CA ALA A 943 5.38 -9.43 -20.04
C ALA A 943 3.93 -9.94 -19.92
N GLY A 944 3.73 -11.02 -19.18
CA GLY A 944 2.41 -11.49 -18.80
C GLY A 944 1.68 -10.51 -17.89
N ASN A 945 2.39 -9.94 -16.91
CA ASN A 945 1.86 -8.95 -15.97
C ASN A 945 2.70 -7.66 -16.04
N LEU A 946 2.06 -6.57 -16.46
CA LEU A 946 2.67 -5.25 -16.60
C LEU A 946 2.16 -4.31 -15.51
N TYR A 947 3.06 -3.66 -14.79
CA TYR A 947 2.74 -2.75 -13.69
C TYR A 947 3.28 -1.34 -13.97
N LEU A 948 2.46 -0.32 -13.74
CA LEU A 948 2.83 1.08 -14.00
C LEU A 948 2.77 1.85 -12.68
N ASN A 949 3.86 2.54 -12.34
CA ASN A 949 3.99 3.37 -11.14
C ASN A 949 3.67 2.63 -9.82
N ARG A 950 4.08 1.36 -9.73
CA ARG A 950 4.00 0.51 -8.53
C ARG A 950 5.00 -0.65 -8.62
N GLU A 951 5.20 -1.36 -7.52
CA GLU A 951 5.98 -2.60 -7.49
C GLU A 951 5.38 -3.68 -8.42
N ILE A 952 6.22 -4.60 -8.90
CA ILE A 952 5.84 -5.65 -9.87
C ILE A 952 5.48 -7.00 -9.23
N THR A 953 5.42 -7.03 -7.89
CA THR A 953 5.12 -8.23 -7.09
C THR A 953 3.77 -8.10 -6.40
N GLY A 954 3.26 -9.18 -5.77
CA GLY A 954 1.99 -9.13 -5.03
C GLY A 954 0.78 -9.06 -5.96
N ALA A 955 0.80 -9.88 -7.02
CA ALA A 955 -0.39 -10.11 -7.84
C ALA A 955 -1.52 -10.62 -6.94
N LEU A 956 -2.75 -10.21 -7.22
CA LEU A 956 -3.92 -10.61 -6.45
C LEU A 956 -4.85 -11.36 -7.39
N VAL A 957 -5.46 -12.44 -6.90
CA VAL A 957 -6.47 -13.22 -7.62
C VAL A 957 -7.55 -12.29 -8.15
N GLN A 958 -8.05 -12.57 -9.37
CA GLN A 958 -8.97 -11.76 -10.17
C GLN A 958 -8.43 -10.40 -10.63
N ARG A 959 -7.83 -9.60 -9.73
CA ARG A 959 -7.36 -8.24 -10.03
C ARG A 959 -6.15 -8.24 -10.96
N HIS A 960 -5.24 -9.18 -10.74
CA HIS A 960 -4.00 -9.32 -11.50
C HIS A 960 -3.74 -10.80 -11.85
N PRO A 961 -4.59 -11.47 -12.65
CA PRO A 961 -4.38 -12.86 -13.02
C PRO A 961 -2.94 -13.09 -13.46
N PHE A 962 -2.28 -14.04 -12.80
CA PHE A 962 -0.83 -14.12 -12.80
C PHE A 962 -0.35 -15.24 -13.70
N GLY A 963 0.51 -14.89 -14.65
CA GLY A 963 1.23 -15.87 -15.45
C GLY A 963 1.84 -15.27 -16.71
N GLY A 964 2.87 -15.93 -17.22
CA GLY A 964 3.71 -15.43 -18.30
C GLY A 964 3.61 -16.22 -19.60
N TYR A 965 4.40 -15.80 -20.59
CA TYR A 965 4.65 -16.56 -21.82
C TYR A 965 6.16 -16.65 -22.08
N ARG A 966 6.57 -17.17 -23.26
CA ARG A 966 7.96 -17.54 -23.56
C ARG A 966 8.48 -18.61 -22.59
N MET A 967 9.69 -18.45 -22.06
CA MET A 967 10.24 -19.36 -21.06
C MET A 967 9.68 -19.13 -19.65
N SER A 968 8.78 -18.17 -19.46
CA SER A 968 8.11 -17.95 -18.17
C SER A 968 6.86 -18.79 -17.97
N GLY A 969 6.35 -19.44 -19.01
CA GLY A 969 5.17 -20.26 -18.91
C GLY A 969 4.48 -20.42 -20.25
N ILE A 970 3.32 -21.08 -20.21
CA ILE A 970 2.56 -21.43 -21.42
C ILE A 970 1.35 -20.49 -21.68
N GLY A 971 1.30 -19.35 -20.99
CA GLY A 971 0.20 -18.39 -21.09
C GLY A 971 -1.04 -18.72 -20.26
N SER A 972 -0.91 -19.57 -19.24
CA SER A 972 -2.01 -19.91 -18.34
C SER A 972 -1.97 -19.04 -17.09
N LYS A 973 -3.01 -18.25 -16.84
CA LYS A 973 -2.98 -17.27 -15.74
C LYS A 973 -3.77 -17.72 -14.53
N ALA A 974 -3.07 -18.10 -13.46
CA ALA A 974 -3.66 -18.42 -12.16
C ALA A 974 -4.48 -17.23 -11.64
N GLY A 975 -5.63 -17.52 -11.05
CA GLY A 975 -6.55 -16.54 -10.50
C GLY A 975 -7.27 -15.70 -11.57
N GLY A 976 -7.26 -16.16 -12.82
CA GLY A 976 -7.99 -15.56 -13.94
C GLY A 976 -9.13 -16.42 -14.45
N PRO A 977 -10.01 -15.82 -15.29
CA PRO A 977 -11.22 -16.49 -15.79
C PRO A 977 -10.93 -17.65 -16.75
N ASP A 978 -9.73 -17.71 -17.33
CA ASP A 978 -9.32 -18.75 -18.28
C ASP A 978 -8.55 -19.91 -17.64
N TYR A 979 -8.26 -19.85 -16.34
CA TYR A 979 -7.42 -20.85 -15.66
C TYR A 979 -8.13 -22.21 -15.58
N LEU A 980 -9.38 -22.22 -15.14
CA LEU A 980 -10.15 -23.47 -14.98
C LEU A 980 -10.42 -24.18 -16.31
N LEU A 981 -10.42 -23.45 -17.44
CA LEU A 981 -10.54 -24.04 -18.78
C LEU A 981 -9.38 -25.00 -19.09
N GLN A 982 -8.23 -24.83 -18.46
CA GLN A 982 -7.08 -25.72 -18.61
C GLN A 982 -7.31 -27.09 -17.98
N PHE A 983 -8.21 -27.19 -16.99
CA PHE A 983 -8.49 -28.40 -16.21
C PHE A 983 -9.67 -29.22 -16.76
N VAL A 984 -10.30 -28.75 -17.83
CA VAL A 984 -11.47 -29.38 -18.45
C VAL A 984 -11.27 -29.61 -19.95
N ILE A 985 -12.19 -30.38 -20.53
CA ILE A 985 -12.31 -30.67 -21.96
C ILE A 985 -13.70 -30.21 -22.41
N PRO A 986 -13.80 -29.39 -23.47
CA PRO A 986 -15.08 -28.99 -24.01
C PRO A 986 -15.78 -30.13 -24.75
N VAL A 987 -17.10 -30.19 -24.65
CA VAL A 987 -17.97 -31.16 -25.32
C VAL A 987 -19.18 -30.43 -25.86
N ASN A 988 -19.49 -30.66 -27.13
CA ASN A 988 -20.75 -30.21 -27.73
C ASN A 988 -21.77 -31.35 -27.69
N ILE A 989 -22.96 -31.08 -27.17
CA ILE A 989 -24.09 -32.02 -27.14
C ILE A 989 -25.17 -31.43 -28.04
N SER A 990 -25.51 -32.15 -29.11
CA SER A 990 -26.57 -31.78 -30.05
C SER A 990 -27.69 -32.81 -29.98
N GLU A 991 -28.90 -32.36 -29.70
CA GLU A 991 -30.12 -33.20 -29.72
C GLU A 991 -31.06 -32.71 -30.81
N ASN A 992 -31.36 -33.58 -31.78
CA ASN A 992 -32.49 -33.36 -32.69
C ASN A 992 -33.80 -33.54 -31.90
N THR A 993 -34.46 -32.43 -31.60
CA THR A 993 -35.73 -32.41 -30.87
C THR A 993 -36.94 -32.54 -31.79
N MET A 994 -36.75 -32.52 -33.12
CA MET A 994 -37.82 -32.73 -34.08
C MET A 994 -38.30 -34.18 -34.08
N ARG A 995 -39.59 -34.37 -33.84
CA ARG A 995 -40.26 -35.66 -33.92
C ARG A 995 -41.51 -35.52 -34.78
N ARG A 996 -41.64 -36.34 -35.84
CA ARG A 996 -42.82 -36.37 -36.73
C ARG A 996 -43.25 -35.00 -37.28
N GLY A 997 -42.30 -34.11 -37.56
CA GLY A 997 -42.55 -32.79 -38.17
C GLY A 997 -42.90 -31.67 -37.18
N PHE A 998 -42.78 -31.88 -35.87
CA PHE A 998 -42.89 -30.83 -34.87
C PHE A 998 -41.71 -30.87 -33.89
N ALA A 999 -41.40 -29.73 -33.27
CA ALA A 999 -40.38 -29.58 -32.24
C ALA A 999 -40.88 -28.60 -31.15
N PRO A 1000 -40.35 -28.69 -29.91
CA PRO A 1000 -40.58 -27.66 -28.90
C PRO A 1000 -40.15 -26.27 -29.42
N ALA A 1001 -40.86 -25.21 -29.00
CA ALA A 1001 -40.42 -23.86 -29.32
C ALA A 1001 -39.08 -23.58 -28.62
N THR A 1002 -38.07 -23.15 -29.39
CA THR A 1002 -36.80 -22.68 -28.84
C THR A 1002 -37.07 -21.38 -28.06
N GLU A 1003 -36.97 -21.42 -26.73
CA GLU A 1003 -36.90 -20.20 -25.93
C GLU A 1003 -35.59 -19.49 -26.30
N ASN A 1004 -35.66 -18.39 -27.05
CA ASN A 1004 -34.53 -17.49 -27.25
C ASN A 1004 -34.16 -16.83 -25.92
N ARG A 1005 -33.39 -17.52 -25.08
CA ARG A 1005 -32.66 -16.91 -23.97
C ARG A 1005 -31.34 -16.41 -24.55
N SER A 1006 -31.39 -15.20 -25.12
CA SER A 1006 -30.22 -14.45 -25.60
C SER A 1006 -29.28 -14.10 -24.47
#